data_AF-A0A9E0PPW0-F1
#
_entry.id   AF-A0A9E0PPW0-F1
#
_cell.length_a   1.000
_cell.length_b   1.000
_cell.length_c   1.000
_cell.angle_alpha   90.00
_cell.angle_beta   90.00
_cell.angle_gamma   90.00
#
_symmetry.space_group_name_H-M   'P 1'
#
loop_
_entity.id
_entity.type
_entity.pdbx_description
1 polymer ?
#
loop_
_entity_poly.entity_id
_entity_poly.type
_entity_poly.pdbx_seq_one_letter_code
_entity_poly.pdbx_strand_id
1 'polypeptide(L)'
;MKFGGTSVAGAAPMRAVTELVVEAAAAERVGVVASAVSGVTDLLVAGLKHAAAGEVDPADEAVARFRAVHEAIARELAPDLGATRSAALAEGLAAIVRELAEILRGVALLGDCSAKVEARAIVLGERASCALLCELFASRGLDTDLLDPVELLPCSGDPLAATPRPDEMKRRLAVRRSAGGAVLLLPGFFGGDESGQVMCLGRGGSDYSAALLAQALEARLLEIWTDVDGVFTTDPRLAPAATCLERMSYEEAMELAHFGAKVLHPRTIAPARAAGVPVRIRNTFRPEHPGTLVERRSAVSEGSGESEGAERAGRVACGISFTRGVALVSLLGPGMEGVPGVAARLFAALASRGISVMLITQGSSETAISFCVEAAAADEAERAVRRAFESEIDTGRVDEVVARRDLAIVSLVGDGMREQVGVAGRFFGALGDAGVNVAAIAQGASERSISAVIAAEDGARAVAAVHERLFERAWQKGPSTRPSPAALARKLSGPIPESGWVTAYAPAGIGNFAAGFDLLGAALAPLAPITAIPPLTSFAPPETGLWGDCVDVRRAVGREAGEGDRLECRGRFAHRLPAEPLENLVLKARDAFASRLASPLPALDFVLHKNLPVASGLGSSASSVAATLVALNELLGQPLDDRALLAAAGEAEAQASGGVHLDNVAPALLGGLRLVDPESGSRALPFPEELLFVLWVPALELETRFARSVLPRELPLPDAIAWAQNLAALIHALHTDDRHLLRVTLRDALAEPHRAALVPGFREVQRAALAAGALGCTLSGAGPAVFAVVEPEAAETIAAAGLAAWRAAGVAVEARLCRLDREGARRLESLENARERAESSSR
;
A
#
# COMPACT_ATOMS: atom_id res chain seq x y z
N MET A 1 -12.20 4.89 -26.67
CA MET A 1 -12.02 5.99 -25.71
C MET A 1 -13.38 6.47 -25.26
N LYS A 2 -13.67 6.44 -23.95
CA LYS A 2 -14.89 7.01 -23.38
C LYS A 2 -14.56 8.26 -22.61
N PHE A 3 -15.33 9.33 -22.76
CA PHE A 3 -15.18 10.58 -22.01
C PHE A 3 -16.37 10.81 -21.08
N GLY A 4 -16.10 11.02 -19.79
CA GLY A 4 -17.12 11.31 -18.77
C GLY A 4 -17.68 12.73 -18.86
N GLY A 5 -18.72 13.02 -18.07
CA GLY A 5 -19.41 14.32 -18.11
C GLY A 5 -18.52 15.50 -17.71
N THR A 6 -17.53 15.28 -16.83
CA THR A 6 -16.51 16.28 -16.48
C THR A 6 -15.52 16.52 -17.62
N SER A 7 -15.15 15.47 -18.35
CA SER A 7 -14.30 15.55 -19.56
C SER A 7 -14.95 16.35 -20.70
N VAL A 8 -16.28 16.49 -20.69
CA VAL A 8 -17.05 17.28 -21.67
C VAL A 8 -17.78 18.44 -21.02
N ALA A 9 -17.36 18.92 -19.85
CA ALA A 9 -18.08 19.94 -19.09
C ALA A 9 -18.07 21.35 -19.71
N GLY A 10 -17.22 21.59 -20.71
CA GLY A 10 -17.08 22.91 -21.33
C GLY A 10 -16.18 22.90 -22.57
N ALA A 11 -15.97 24.08 -23.16
CA ALA A 11 -15.19 24.23 -24.38
C ALA A 11 -13.72 23.77 -24.20
N ALA A 12 -13.06 24.19 -23.12
CA ALA A 12 -11.66 23.81 -22.87
C ALA A 12 -11.48 22.28 -22.68
N PRO A 13 -12.25 21.58 -21.82
CA PRO A 13 -12.24 20.12 -21.76
C PRO A 13 -12.51 19.44 -23.11
N MET A 14 -13.49 19.92 -23.89
CA MET A 14 -13.80 19.36 -25.22
C MET A 14 -12.66 19.55 -26.23
N ARG A 15 -11.91 20.66 -26.16
CA ARG A 15 -10.68 20.83 -26.96
C ARG A 15 -9.62 19.80 -26.56
N ALA A 16 -9.39 19.58 -25.26
CA ALA A 16 -8.45 18.58 -24.79
C ALA A 16 -8.85 17.16 -25.25
N VAL A 17 -10.13 16.81 -25.14
CA VAL A 17 -10.69 15.57 -25.69
C VAL A 17 -10.42 15.44 -27.20
N THR A 18 -10.60 16.53 -27.95
CA THR A 18 -10.34 16.55 -29.39
C THR A 18 -8.88 16.28 -29.71
N GLU A 19 -7.92 16.88 -29.01
CA GLU A 19 -6.50 16.60 -29.22
C GLU A 19 -6.15 15.13 -28.93
N LEU A 20 -6.69 14.55 -27.86
CA LEU A 20 -6.48 13.14 -27.51
C LEU A 20 -6.99 12.20 -28.60
N VAL A 21 -8.16 12.51 -29.18
CA VAL A 21 -8.72 11.72 -30.28
C VAL A 21 -7.92 11.92 -31.56
N VAL A 22 -7.45 13.13 -31.87
CA VAL A 22 -6.58 13.40 -33.03
C VAL A 22 -5.29 12.58 -32.92
N GLU A 23 -4.64 12.59 -31.76
CA GLU A 23 -3.42 11.83 -31.51
C GLU A 23 -3.65 10.32 -31.69
N ALA A 24 -4.72 9.78 -31.10
CA ALA A 24 -5.05 8.36 -31.22
C ALA A 24 -5.42 7.95 -32.66
N ALA A 25 -6.19 8.80 -33.36
CA ALA A 25 -6.63 8.56 -34.74
C ALA A 25 -5.48 8.59 -35.75
N ALA A 26 -4.35 9.22 -35.42
CA ALA A 26 -3.14 9.18 -36.24
C ALA A 26 -2.47 7.80 -36.26
N ALA A 27 -2.69 6.96 -35.24
CA ALA A 27 -2.05 5.66 -35.09
C ALA A 27 -2.98 4.49 -35.41
N GLU A 28 -4.26 4.57 -35.02
CA GLU A 28 -5.21 3.48 -35.17
C GLU A 28 -6.64 3.99 -35.35
N ARG A 29 -7.57 3.09 -35.73
CA ARG A 29 -9.00 3.44 -35.80
C ARG A 29 -9.56 3.59 -34.39
N VAL A 30 -10.26 4.68 -34.12
CA VAL A 30 -10.72 5.03 -32.77
C VAL A 30 -12.25 4.99 -32.66
N GLY A 31 -12.76 4.27 -31.67
CA GLY A 31 -14.14 4.41 -31.20
C GLY A 31 -14.22 5.38 -30.01
N VAL A 32 -15.04 6.41 -30.11
CA VAL A 32 -15.27 7.44 -29.11
C VAL A 32 -16.68 7.31 -28.54
N VAL A 33 -16.80 7.29 -27.21
CA VAL A 33 -18.09 7.36 -26.51
C VAL A 33 -18.11 8.58 -25.60
N ALA A 34 -19.15 9.40 -25.65
CA ALA A 34 -19.27 10.57 -24.78
C ALA A 34 -20.54 10.53 -23.92
N SER A 35 -20.42 10.98 -22.67
CA SER A 35 -21.56 11.24 -21.78
C SER A 35 -22.16 12.64 -22.04
N ALA A 36 -23.32 12.92 -21.45
CA ALA A 36 -23.82 14.29 -21.34
C ALA A 36 -22.86 15.19 -20.55
N VAL A 37 -22.96 16.50 -20.77
CA VAL A 37 -22.27 17.53 -19.96
C VAL A 37 -22.62 17.34 -18.48
N SER A 38 -21.62 17.49 -17.60
CA SER A 38 -21.80 17.30 -16.14
C SER A 38 -23.03 18.05 -15.60
N GLY A 39 -23.90 17.35 -14.86
CA GLY A 39 -25.13 17.88 -14.27
C GLY A 39 -26.34 17.99 -15.22
N VAL A 40 -26.18 17.77 -16.52
CA VAL A 40 -27.30 17.87 -17.48
C VAL A 40 -28.30 16.72 -17.30
N THR A 41 -27.86 15.48 -17.12
CA THR A 41 -28.79 14.35 -16.92
C THR A 41 -29.67 14.56 -15.69
N ASP A 42 -29.10 15.04 -14.58
CA ASP A 42 -29.86 15.35 -13.35
C ASP A 42 -30.84 16.50 -13.56
N LEU A 43 -30.45 17.52 -14.33
CA LEU A 43 -31.34 18.62 -14.73
C LEU A 43 -32.54 18.12 -15.52
N LEU A 44 -32.34 17.18 -16.46
CA LEU A 44 -33.40 16.61 -17.30
C LEU A 44 -34.36 15.76 -16.47
N VAL A 45 -33.83 14.90 -15.59
CA VAL A 45 -34.65 14.09 -14.66
C VAL A 45 -35.48 15.00 -13.73
N ALA A 46 -34.89 16.06 -13.19
CA ALA A 46 -35.61 17.02 -12.36
C ALA A 46 -36.71 17.74 -13.16
N GLY A 47 -36.40 18.23 -14.37
CA GLY A 47 -37.37 18.90 -15.24
C GLY A 47 -38.58 18.03 -15.57
N LEU A 48 -38.38 16.72 -15.84
CA LEU A 48 -39.47 15.78 -16.07
C LEU A 48 -40.35 15.57 -14.84
N LYS A 49 -39.76 15.52 -13.64
CA LYS A 49 -40.52 15.40 -12.38
C LYS A 49 -41.39 16.62 -12.13
N HIS A 50 -40.85 17.82 -12.33
CA HIS A 50 -41.61 19.06 -12.21
C HIS A 50 -42.72 19.13 -13.27
N ALA A 51 -42.42 18.76 -14.52
CA ALA A 51 -43.41 18.69 -15.58
C ALA A 51 -44.56 17.73 -15.22
N ALA A 52 -44.24 16.52 -14.73
CA ALA A 52 -45.26 15.54 -14.32
C ALA A 52 -46.13 16.03 -13.15
N ALA A 53 -45.57 16.87 -12.27
CA ALA A 53 -46.30 17.53 -11.19
C ALA A 53 -47.18 18.72 -11.65
N GLY A 54 -47.15 19.07 -12.94
CA GLY A 54 -47.86 20.23 -13.49
C GLY A 54 -47.19 21.57 -13.19
N GLU A 55 -45.94 21.56 -12.73
CA GLU A 55 -45.15 22.76 -12.42
C GLU A 55 -44.49 23.27 -13.70
N VAL A 56 -45.14 24.22 -14.37
CA VAL A 56 -44.70 24.74 -15.68
C VAL A 56 -43.41 25.56 -15.60
N ASP A 57 -43.31 26.49 -14.64
CA ASP A 57 -42.15 27.39 -14.54
C ASP A 57 -40.82 26.63 -14.32
N PRO A 58 -40.72 25.63 -13.40
CA PRO A 58 -39.49 24.86 -13.22
C PRO A 58 -39.15 23.95 -14.42
N ALA A 59 -40.16 23.45 -15.15
CA ALA A 59 -39.96 22.65 -16.36
C ALA A 59 -39.37 23.50 -17.50
N ASP A 60 -39.90 24.71 -17.71
CA ASP A 60 -39.37 25.67 -18.69
C ASP A 60 -37.96 26.17 -18.29
N GLU A 61 -37.69 26.33 -16.99
CA GLU A 61 -36.35 26.66 -16.48
C GLU A 61 -35.35 25.54 -16.83
N ALA A 62 -35.74 24.27 -16.73
CA ALA A 62 -34.87 23.16 -17.12
C ALA A 62 -34.48 23.21 -18.60
N VAL A 63 -35.44 23.52 -19.49
CA VAL A 63 -35.20 23.72 -20.93
C VAL A 63 -34.27 24.92 -21.17
N ALA A 64 -34.51 26.04 -20.49
CA ALA A 64 -33.71 27.25 -20.62
C ALA A 64 -32.26 27.02 -20.16
N ARG A 65 -32.06 26.32 -19.04
CA ARG A 65 -30.74 25.95 -18.53
C ARG A 65 -30.03 24.96 -19.46
N PHE A 66 -30.74 23.95 -19.96
CA PHE A 66 -30.20 23.02 -20.96
C PHE A 66 -29.69 23.78 -22.19
N ARG A 67 -30.49 24.70 -22.74
CA ARG A 67 -30.10 25.55 -23.86
C ARG A 67 -28.86 26.39 -23.52
N ALA A 68 -28.90 27.11 -22.40
CA ALA A 68 -27.85 28.04 -22.01
C ALA A 68 -26.47 27.37 -21.87
N VAL A 69 -26.43 26.17 -21.27
CA VAL A 69 -25.19 25.39 -21.11
C VAL A 69 -24.58 25.07 -22.47
N HIS A 70 -25.35 24.51 -23.41
CA HIS A 70 -24.82 24.08 -24.70
C HIS A 70 -24.50 25.26 -25.63
N GLU A 71 -25.31 26.32 -25.62
CA GLU A 71 -25.03 27.53 -26.40
C GLU A 71 -23.79 28.29 -25.91
N ALA A 72 -23.54 28.29 -24.59
CA ALA A 72 -22.31 28.88 -24.04
C ALA A 72 -21.07 28.14 -24.56
N ILE A 73 -21.09 26.79 -24.50
CA ILE A 73 -20.01 25.95 -25.03
C ILE A 73 -19.83 26.19 -26.53
N ALA A 74 -20.92 26.17 -27.32
CA ALA A 74 -20.86 26.39 -28.76
C ALA A 74 -20.27 27.76 -29.11
N ARG A 75 -20.61 28.81 -28.35
CA ARG A 75 -20.07 30.16 -28.54
C ARG A 75 -18.57 30.23 -28.28
N GLU A 76 -18.09 29.57 -27.24
CA GLU A 76 -16.66 29.51 -26.92
C GLU A 76 -15.85 28.67 -27.92
N LEU A 77 -16.50 27.70 -28.59
CA LEU A 77 -15.89 26.88 -29.64
C LEU A 77 -15.98 27.49 -31.04
N ALA A 78 -16.82 28.52 -31.25
CA ALA A 78 -17.02 29.16 -32.54
C ALA A 78 -15.71 29.58 -33.27
N PRO A 79 -14.67 30.09 -32.57
CA PRO A 79 -13.39 30.40 -33.20
C PRO A 79 -12.68 29.18 -33.83
N ASP A 80 -12.87 27.98 -33.28
CA ASP A 80 -12.26 26.74 -33.79
C ASP A 80 -13.04 26.14 -34.96
N LEU A 81 -14.35 26.39 -35.01
CA LEU A 81 -15.26 25.77 -35.98
C LEU A 81 -15.35 26.58 -37.28
N GLY A 82 -15.19 27.90 -37.19
CA GLY A 82 -15.48 28.82 -38.29
C GLY A 82 -16.99 29.04 -38.49
N ALA A 83 -17.35 30.00 -39.34
CA ALA A 83 -18.72 30.49 -39.44
C ALA A 83 -19.74 29.42 -39.90
N THR A 84 -19.39 28.63 -40.92
CA THR A 84 -20.30 27.62 -41.49
C THR A 84 -20.63 26.51 -40.49
N ARG A 85 -19.62 25.93 -39.84
CA ARG A 85 -19.81 24.86 -38.85
C ARG A 85 -20.48 25.37 -37.58
N SER A 86 -20.14 26.59 -37.14
CA SER A 86 -20.81 27.22 -35.99
C SER A 86 -22.30 27.40 -36.24
N ALA A 87 -22.71 27.77 -37.46
CA ALA A 87 -24.11 27.88 -37.82
C ALA A 87 -24.82 26.52 -37.85
N ALA A 88 -24.21 25.50 -38.45
CA ALA A 88 -24.76 24.14 -38.47
C ALA A 88 -24.93 23.54 -37.06
N LEU A 89 -23.93 23.73 -36.19
CA LEU A 89 -23.99 23.34 -34.79
C LEU A 89 -25.14 24.02 -34.04
N ALA A 90 -25.30 25.35 -34.23
CA ALA A 90 -26.35 26.10 -33.58
C ALA A 90 -27.75 25.61 -34.01
N GLU A 91 -27.95 25.28 -35.29
CA GLU A 91 -29.19 24.71 -35.79
C GLU A 91 -29.48 23.32 -35.19
N GLY A 92 -28.46 22.45 -35.14
CA GLY A 92 -28.57 21.13 -34.53
C GLY A 92 -28.91 21.18 -33.04
N LEU A 93 -28.24 22.04 -32.28
CA LEU A 93 -28.55 22.26 -30.85
C LEU A 93 -29.96 22.83 -30.66
N ALA A 94 -30.39 23.78 -31.50
CA ALA A 94 -31.74 24.31 -31.45
C ALA A 94 -32.81 23.25 -31.72
N ALA A 95 -32.54 22.27 -32.60
CA ALA A 95 -33.44 21.14 -32.83
C ALA A 95 -33.57 20.24 -31.60
N ILE A 96 -32.45 19.90 -30.94
CA ILE A 96 -32.45 19.11 -29.70
C ILE A 96 -33.20 19.83 -28.58
N VAL A 97 -33.00 21.15 -28.43
CA VAL A 97 -33.70 21.98 -27.44
C VAL A 97 -35.22 22.02 -27.72
N ARG A 98 -35.63 22.10 -28.98
CA ARG A 98 -37.05 22.03 -29.35
C ARG A 98 -37.66 20.68 -28.98
N GLU A 99 -36.96 19.58 -29.29
CA GLU A 99 -37.42 18.24 -28.94
C GLU A 99 -37.60 18.10 -27.42
N LEU A 100 -36.65 18.58 -26.62
CA LEU A 100 -36.76 18.58 -25.16
C LEU A 100 -38.00 19.34 -24.69
N ALA A 101 -38.21 20.56 -25.21
CA ALA A 101 -39.35 21.40 -24.84
C ALA A 101 -40.69 20.75 -25.19
N GLU A 102 -40.78 20.08 -26.35
CA GLU A 102 -41.97 19.34 -26.75
C GLU A 102 -42.26 18.16 -25.83
N ILE A 103 -41.22 17.42 -25.41
CA ILE A 103 -41.37 16.30 -24.47
C ILE A 103 -41.86 16.79 -23.11
N LEU A 104 -41.21 17.80 -22.51
CA LEU A 104 -41.62 18.31 -21.20
C LEU A 104 -43.04 18.90 -21.24
N ARG A 105 -43.39 19.60 -22.33
CA ARG A 105 -44.76 20.09 -22.52
C ARG A 105 -45.77 18.95 -22.62
N GLY A 106 -45.43 17.87 -23.33
CA GLY A 106 -46.27 16.68 -23.41
C GLY A 106 -46.50 16.04 -22.04
N VAL A 107 -45.43 15.88 -21.25
CA VAL A 107 -45.50 15.38 -19.87
C VAL A 107 -46.36 16.27 -18.99
N ALA A 108 -46.20 17.60 -19.07
CA ALA A 108 -46.99 18.56 -18.30
C ALA A 108 -48.48 18.54 -18.67
N LEU A 109 -48.80 18.38 -19.95
CA LEU A 109 -50.20 18.25 -20.41
C LEU A 109 -50.86 16.95 -19.96
N LEU A 110 -50.09 15.86 -19.87
CA LEU A 110 -50.59 14.55 -19.43
C LEU A 110 -50.63 14.41 -17.90
N GLY A 111 -49.79 15.16 -17.18
CA GLY A 111 -49.62 15.02 -15.72
C GLY A 111 -48.99 13.69 -15.32
N ASP A 112 -48.29 13.03 -16.24
CA ASP A 112 -47.66 11.73 -16.04
C ASP A 112 -46.42 11.59 -16.92
N CYS A 113 -45.40 10.89 -16.42
CA CYS A 113 -44.15 10.62 -17.13
C CYS A 113 -43.87 9.12 -17.10
N SER A 114 -44.17 8.44 -18.21
CA SER A 114 -43.78 7.04 -18.36
C SER A 114 -42.27 6.89 -18.51
N ALA A 115 -41.73 5.73 -18.08
CA ALA A 115 -40.31 5.39 -18.19
C ALA A 115 -39.75 5.53 -19.63
N LYS A 116 -40.57 5.29 -20.66
CA LYS A 116 -40.17 5.46 -22.07
C LYS A 116 -39.99 6.93 -22.46
N VAL A 117 -40.85 7.81 -21.95
CA VAL A 117 -40.77 9.25 -22.19
C VAL A 117 -39.57 9.83 -21.45
N GLU A 118 -39.35 9.40 -20.20
CA GLU A 118 -38.17 9.76 -19.44
C GLU A 118 -36.89 9.36 -20.18
N ALA A 119 -36.77 8.11 -20.62
CA ALA A 119 -35.63 7.62 -21.39
C ALA A 119 -35.34 8.48 -22.63
N ARG A 120 -36.39 8.85 -23.40
CA ARG A 120 -36.25 9.68 -24.60
C ARG A 120 -35.74 11.09 -24.30
N ALA A 121 -36.15 11.70 -23.19
CA ALA A 121 -35.73 13.04 -22.82
C ALA A 121 -34.30 13.07 -22.26
N ILE A 122 -33.92 12.14 -21.38
CA ILE A 122 -32.63 12.21 -20.69
C ILE A 122 -31.43 11.99 -21.62
N VAL A 123 -31.59 11.22 -22.70
CA VAL A 123 -30.53 10.96 -23.69
C VAL A 123 -30.20 12.15 -24.59
N LEU A 124 -31.02 13.20 -24.54
CA LEU A 124 -30.76 14.44 -25.28
C LEU A 124 -29.47 15.12 -24.81
N GLY A 125 -29.03 14.86 -23.57
CA GLY A 125 -27.74 15.31 -23.06
C GLY A 125 -26.56 14.73 -23.83
N GLU A 126 -26.52 13.40 -24.04
CA GLU A 126 -25.48 12.72 -24.82
C GLU A 126 -25.52 13.10 -26.29
N ARG A 127 -26.73 13.29 -26.85
CA ARG A 127 -26.88 13.76 -28.25
C ARG A 127 -26.30 15.17 -28.42
N ALA A 128 -26.53 16.06 -27.48
CA ALA A 128 -26.00 17.43 -27.53
C ALA A 128 -24.47 17.48 -27.35
N SER A 129 -23.90 16.69 -26.43
CA SER A 129 -22.44 16.63 -26.27
C SER A 129 -21.75 16.03 -27.48
N CYS A 130 -22.32 14.99 -28.10
CA CYS A 130 -21.79 14.40 -29.33
C CYS A 130 -21.92 15.34 -30.53
N ALA A 131 -22.98 16.15 -30.62
CA ALA A 131 -23.10 17.16 -31.68
C ALA A 131 -21.96 18.19 -31.61
N LEU A 132 -21.61 18.64 -30.40
CA LEU A 132 -20.47 19.55 -30.16
C LEU A 132 -19.13 18.90 -30.56
N LEU A 133 -18.88 17.66 -30.12
CA LEU A 133 -17.65 16.94 -30.43
C LEU A 133 -17.53 16.61 -31.92
N CYS A 134 -18.63 16.27 -32.59
CA CYS A 134 -18.64 15.94 -34.02
C CYS A 134 -18.12 17.12 -34.86
N GLU A 135 -18.59 18.35 -34.58
CA GLU A 135 -18.11 19.54 -35.29
C GLU A 135 -16.66 19.90 -34.95
N LEU A 136 -16.22 19.67 -33.70
CA LEU A 136 -14.82 19.86 -33.32
C LEU A 136 -13.88 18.86 -34.00
N PHE A 137 -14.27 17.59 -34.06
CA PHE A 137 -13.48 16.56 -34.76
C PHE A 137 -13.36 16.91 -36.24
N ALA A 138 -14.48 17.33 -36.84
CA ALA A 138 -14.51 17.73 -38.23
C ALA A 138 -13.74 19.04 -38.50
N SER A 139 -13.64 19.97 -37.55
CA SER A 139 -12.80 21.18 -37.67
C SER A 139 -11.30 20.85 -37.63
N ARG A 140 -10.94 19.73 -36.99
CA ARG A 140 -9.58 19.16 -37.01
C ARG A 140 -9.33 18.18 -38.17
N GLY A 141 -10.27 18.05 -39.11
CA GLY A 141 -10.10 17.23 -40.30
C GLY A 141 -10.26 15.73 -40.07
N LEU A 142 -10.86 15.31 -38.94
CA LEU A 142 -11.14 13.91 -38.67
C LEU A 142 -12.40 13.45 -39.43
N ASP A 143 -12.25 12.40 -40.24
CA ASP A 143 -13.39 11.68 -40.82
C ASP A 143 -14.12 10.89 -39.72
N THR A 144 -15.24 11.45 -39.27
CA THR A 144 -16.01 10.98 -38.10
C THR A 144 -17.36 10.44 -38.52
N ASP A 145 -17.63 9.17 -38.20
CA ASP A 145 -18.94 8.55 -38.36
C ASP A 145 -19.72 8.61 -37.04
N LEU A 146 -20.78 9.44 -36.99
CA LEU A 146 -21.65 9.57 -35.83
C LEU A 146 -22.70 8.43 -35.85
N LEU A 147 -22.56 7.52 -34.89
CA LEU A 147 -23.40 6.34 -34.76
C LEU A 147 -24.69 6.65 -34.00
N ASP A 148 -25.81 6.07 -34.45
CA ASP A 148 -27.08 6.06 -33.71
C ASP A 148 -27.17 4.83 -32.79
N PRO A 149 -27.19 4.99 -31.45
CA PRO A 149 -27.34 3.86 -30.53
C PRO A 149 -28.67 3.12 -30.66
N VAL A 150 -29.77 3.78 -31.08
CA VAL A 150 -31.08 3.13 -31.26
C VAL A 150 -31.02 2.10 -32.39
N GLU A 151 -30.35 2.45 -33.49
CA GLU A 151 -30.13 1.53 -34.60
C GLU A 151 -29.07 0.48 -34.28
N LEU A 152 -28.05 0.82 -33.49
CA LEU A 152 -26.86 -0.01 -33.33
C LEU A 152 -26.97 -1.01 -32.18
N LEU A 153 -27.62 -0.64 -31.07
CA LEU A 153 -27.62 -1.40 -29.82
C LEU A 153 -29.04 -1.83 -29.42
N PRO A 154 -29.49 -3.03 -29.84
CA PRO A 154 -30.77 -3.57 -29.41
C PRO A 154 -30.82 -3.90 -27.92
N CYS A 155 -31.91 -3.50 -27.28
CA CYS A 155 -32.15 -3.58 -25.86
C CYS A 155 -33.51 -4.22 -25.57
N SER A 156 -33.69 -4.73 -24.34
CA SER A 156 -34.94 -5.31 -23.85
C SER A 156 -35.10 -5.11 -22.35
N GLY A 157 -36.31 -5.30 -21.82
CA GLY A 157 -36.60 -5.14 -20.40
C GLY A 157 -37.05 -3.73 -20.02
N ASP A 158 -36.56 -3.23 -18.88
CA ASP A 158 -36.93 -1.91 -18.33
C ASP A 158 -36.38 -0.77 -19.21
N PRO A 159 -37.21 0.19 -19.68
CA PRO A 159 -36.76 1.36 -20.43
C PRO A 159 -35.67 2.20 -19.78
N LEU A 160 -35.55 2.21 -18.44
CA LEU A 160 -34.55 3.02 -17.72
C LEU A 160 -33.33 2.19 -17.27
N ALA A 161 -33.40 0.86 -17.36
CA ALA A 161 -32.36 -0.06 -16.91
C ALA A 161 -32.26 -1.29 -17.85
N ALA A 162 -32.21 -1.02 -19.14
CA ALA A 162 -32.37 -2.02 -20.18
C ALA A 162 -31.21 -3.02 -20.25
N THR A 163 -31.53 -4.22 -20.75
CA THR A 163 -30.57 -5.29 -21.02
C THR A 163 -30.20 -5.26 -22.51
N PRO A 164 -28.95 -4.91 -22.86
CA PRO A 164 -28.48 -4.87 -24.24
C PRO A 164 -28.23 -6.28 -24.81
N ARG A 165 -28.20 -6.39 -26.14
CA ARG A 165 -27.85 -7.60 -26.91
C ARG A 165 -26.53 -7.41 -27.67
N PRO A 166 -25.37 -7.70 -27.06
CA PRO A 166 -24.05 -7.34 -27.61
C PRO A 166 -23.73 -8.04 -28.94
N ASP A 167 -24.13 -9.30 -29.12
CA ASP A 167 -23.88 -10.05 -30.36
C ASP A 167 -24.58 -9.44 -31.57
N GLU A 168 -25.75 -8.84 -31.36
CA GLU A 168 -26.49 -8.16 -32.43
C GLU A 168 -25.84 -6.82 -32.77
N MET A 169 -25.37 -6.06 -31.77
CA MET A 169 -24.56 -4.86 -32.00
C MET A 169 -23.34 -5.18 -32.87
N LYS A 170 -22.63 -6.28 -32.56
CA LYS A 170 -21.49 -6.75 -33.34
C LYS A 170 -21.87 -7.05 -34.80
N ARG A 171 -22.99 -7.74 -35.05
CA ARG A 171 -23.49 -8.02 -36.40
C ARG A 171 -23.81 -6.75 -37.19
N ARG A 172 -24.55 -5.81 -36.58
CA ARG A 172 -24.92 -4.53 -37.22
C ARG A 172 -23.69 -3.69 -37.54
N LEU A 173 -22.73 -3.66 -36.62
CA LEU A 173 -21.48 -2.93 -36.81
C LEU A 173 -20.60 -3.56 -37.89
N ALA A 174 -20.55 -4.89 -38.00
CA ALA A 174 -19.78 -5.60 -39.03
C ALA A 174 -20.22 -5.24 -40.46
N VAL A 175 -21.53 -5.05 -40.68
CA VAL A 175 -22.07 -4.60 -41.98
C VAL A 175 -21.63 -3.17 -42.31
N ARG A 176 -21.67 -2.27 -41.32
CA ARG A 176 -21.18 -0.87 -41.44
C ARG A 176 -19.67 -0.79 -41.63
N ARG A 177 -18.89 -1.76 -41.12
CA ARG A 177 -17.41 -1.79 -41.12
C ARG A 177 -16.76 -1.78 -42.51
N SER A 178 -17.55 -1.90 -43.57
CA SER A 178 -17.13 -1.87 -44.99
C SER A 178 -16.99 -0.45 -45.57
N ALA A 179 -17.47 0.59 -44.87
CA ALA A 179 -17.38 1.99 -45.32
C ALA A 179 -17.32 2.97 -44.13
N GLY A 180 -16.32 3.86 -44.09
CA GLY A 180 -16.39 5.14 -43.37
C GLY A 180 -15.62 5.27 -42.04
N GLY A 181 -14.82 6.33 -41.94
CA GLY A 181 -14.35 6.93 -40.69
C GLY A 181 -13.06 6.36 -40.09
N ALA A 182 -12.06 7.23 -39.88
CA ALA A 182 -10.97 6.98 -38.95
C ALA A 182 -11.47 6.99 -37.48
N VAL A 183 -12.57 7.73 -37.22
CA VAL A 183 -13.20 7.88 -35.91
C VAL A 183 -14.68 7.48 -35.95
N LEU A 184 -15.11 6.63 -35.02
CA LEU A 184 -16.51 6.32 -34.76
C LEU A 184 -16.96 7.06 -33.50
N LEU A 185 -17.98 7.92 -33.56
CA LEU A 185 -18.50 8.63 -32.39
C LEU A 185 -19.86 8.06 -31.99
N LEU A 186 -20.02 7.60 -30.75
CA LEU A 186 -21.26 7.03 -30.22
C LEU A 186 -21.74 7.83 -29.01
N PRO A 187 -22.95 8.41 -29.03
CA PRO A 187 -23.63 8.87 -27.84
C PRO A 187 -23.79 7.70 -26.86
N GLY A 188 -23.24 7.81 -25.64
CA GLY A 188 -23.32 6.74 -24.66
C GLY A 188 -24.71 6.59 -24.03
N PHE A 189 -24.83 5.74 -23.01
CA PHE A 189 -25.97 5.64 -22.08
C PHE A 189 -27.25 4.98 -22.58
N PHE A 190 -27.50 4.88 -23.90
CA PHE A 190 -28.75 4.32 -24.42
C PHE A 190 -28.59 3.38 -25.63
N GLY A 191 -29.69 2.70 -25.96
CA GLY A 191 -29.90 1.87 -27.14
C GLY A 191 -31.36 1.90 -27.57
N GLY A 192 -31.80 0.92 -28.38
CA GLY A 192 -33.15 0.85 -28.93
C GLY A 192 -33.87 -0.47 -28.65
N ASP A 193 -35.18 -0.44 -28.42
CA ASP A 193 -36.00 -1.67 -28.41
C ASP A 193 -36.30 -2.18 -29.83
N GLU A 194 -36.98 -3.32 -29.95
CA GLU A 194 -37.35 -3.92 -31.25
C GLU A 194 -38.29 -3.04 -32.09
N SER A 195 -38.95 -2.04 -31.47
CA SER A 195 -39.80 -1.06 -32.13
C SER A 195 -39.09 0.27 -32.43
N GLY A 196 -37.79 0.37 -32.16
CA GLY A 196 -37.00 1.58 -32.36
C GLY A 196 -37.22 2.66 -31.30
N GLN A 197 -37.75 2.31 -30.13
CA GLN A 197 -37.89 3.26 -29.01
C GLN A 197 -36.61 3.30 -28.18
N VAL A 198 -36.28 4.48 -27.65
CA VAL A 198 -35.11 4.70 -26.80
C VAL A 198 -35.21 3.90 -25.51
N MET A 199 -34.12 3.23 -25.12
CA MET A 199 -33.96 2.58 -23.83
C MET A 199 -32.61 2.95 -23.20
N CYS A 200 -32.62 3.37 -21.94
CA CYS A 200 -31.41 3.69 -21.18
C CYS A 200 -30.81 2.45 -20.52
N LEU A 201 -29.50 2.43 -20.39
CA LEU A 201 -28.74 1.32 -19.81
C LEU A 201 -28.60 1.39 -18.28
N GLY A 202 -29.15 2.44 -17.66
CA GLY A 202 -29.07 2.72 -16.24
C GLY A 202 -27.73 3.34 -15.80
N ARG A 203 -27.45 3.30 -14.49
CA ARG A 203 -26.24 3.90 -13.90
C ARG A 203 -24.96 3.37 -14.55
N GLY A 204 -24.01 4.28 -14.82
CA GLY A 204 -22.78 3.96 -15.55
C GLY A 204 -23.00 3.60 -17.02
N GLY A 205 -24.15 3.94 -17.60
CA GLY A 205 -24.53 3.49 -18.93
C GLY A 205 -23.58 3.92 -20.06
N SER A 206 -22.91 5.07 -19.97
CA SER A 206 -21.91 5.47 -20.98
C SER A 206 -20.66 4.59 -20.93
N ASP A 207 -20.17 4.23 -19.73
CA ASP A 207 -19.06 3.30 -19.59
C ASP A 207 -19.45 1.92 -20.13
N TYR A 208 -20.66 1.48 -19.81
CA TYR A 208 -21.22 0.22 -20.32
C TYR A 208 -21.34 0.24 -21.85
N SER A 209 -21.80 1.36 -22.44
CA SER A 209 -21.85 1.55 -23.91
C SER A 209 -20.46 1.42 -24.54
N ALA A 210 -19.44 1.98 -23.89
CA ALA A 210 -18.07 1.89 -24.38
C ALA A 210 -17.50 0.47 -24.29
N ALA A 211 -17.83 -0.29 -23.24
CA ALA A 211 -17.47 -1.69 -23.13
C ALA A 211 -18.15 -2.55 -24.20
N LEU A 212 -19.42 -2.30 -24.49
CA LEU A 212 -20.18 -2.98 -25.56
C LEU A 212 -19.62 -2.65 -26.94
N LEU A 213 -19.32 -1.37 -27.21
CA LEU A 213 -18.69 -0.95 -28.46
C LEU A 213 -17.29 -1.56 -28.62
N ALA A 214 -16.49 -1.58 -27.56
CA ALA A 214 -15.16 -2.20 -27.57
C ALA A 214 -15.24 -3.71 -27.87
N GLN A 215 -16.20 -4.41 -27.28
CA GLN A 215 -16.47 -5.82 -27.59
C GLN A 215 -16.90 -6.02 -29.05
N ALA A 216 -17.82 -5.18 -29.55
CA ALA A 216 -18.32 -5.27 -30.92
C ALA A 216 -17.23 -4.97 -31.96
N LEU A 217 -16.31 -4.06 -31.65
CA LEU A 217 -15.16 -3.72 -32.50
C LEU A 217 -14.00 -4.71 -32.41
N GLU A 218 -14.00 -5.58 -31.39
CA GLU A 218 -12.83 -6.38 -30.99
C GLU A 218 -11.62 -5.48 -30.71
N ALA A 219 -11.87 -4.41 -29.94
CA ALA A 219 -10.86 -3.40 -29.66
C ALA A 219 -9.69 -3.96 -28.85
N ARG A 220 -8.48 -3.48 -29.14
CA ARG A 220 -7.26 -3.82 -28.41
C ARG A 220 -7.26 -3.27 -26.98
N LEU A 221 -7.91 -2.13 -26.76
CA LEU A 221 -7.93 -1.41 -25.49
C LEU A 221 -9.20 -0.56 -25.38
N LEU A 222 -9.86 -0.60 -24.22
CA LEU A 222 -10.88 0.36 -23.84
C LEU A 222 -10.29 1.39 -22.90
N GLU A 223 -10.21 2.65 -23.31
CA GLU A 223 -9.84 3.73 -22.40
C GLU A 223 -11.07 4.42 -21.82
N ILE A 224 -11.12 4.57 -20.49
CA ILE A 224 -12.10 5.35 -19.74
C ILE A 224 -11.41 6.62 -19.24
N TRP A 225 -11.75 7.76 -19.84
CA TRP A 225 -11.23 9.08 -19.50
C TRP A 225 -12.18 9.78 -18.52
N THR A 226 -11.65 10.13 -17.36
CA THR A 226 -12.35 10.76 -16.23
C THR A 226 -11.53 11.93 -15.69
N ASP A 227 -11.87 12.43 -14.50
CA ASP A 227 -11.23 13.52 -13.76
C ASP A 227 -10.22 13.06 -12.69
N VAL A 228 -9.96 11.76 -12.60
CA VAL A 228 -8.99 11.15 -11.67
C VAL A 228 -7.90 10.39 -12.41
N ASP A 229 -6.72 10.32 -11.81
CA ASP A 229 -5.52 9.69 -12.39
C ASP A 229 -5.66 8.17 -12.62
N GLY A 230 -6.60 7.51 -11.94
CA GLY A 230 -6.88 6.08 -12.05
C GLY A 230 -7.67 5.57 -10.85
N VAL A 231 -7.61 4.26 -10.59
CA VAL A 231 -8.05 3.67 -9.31
C VAL A 231 -6.93 3.86 -8.30
N PHE A 232 -7.26 4.22 -7.07
CA PHE A 232 -6.31 4.38 -5.98
C PHE A 232 -6.43 3.22 -4.98
N THR A 233 -5.39 3.01 -4.16
CA THR A 233 -5.41 2.03 -3.06
C THR A 233 -6.53 2.29 -2.06
N THR A 234 -7.03 3.53 -1.96
CA THR A 234 -8.26 3.92 -1.25
C THR A 234 -8.63 5.34 -1.72
N ASP A 235 -9.74 5.91 -1.23
CA ASP A 235 -10.08 7.31 -1.48
C ASP A 235 -9.00 8.24 -0.89
N PRO A 236 -8.29 9.06 -1.70
CA PRO A 236 -7.24 9.96 -1.21
C PRO A 236 -7.74 10.99 -0.19
N ARG A 237 -9.05 11.26 -0.13
CA ARG A 237 -9.67 12.14 0.87
C ARG A 237 -9.75 11.50 2.26
N LEU A 238 -9.70 10.16 2.34
CA LEU A 238 -9.72 9.40 3.59
C LEU A 238 -8.30 9.03 4.05
N ALA A 239 -7.40 8.76 3.11
CA ALA A 239 -5.98 8.51 3.40
C ALA A 239 -5.10 9.28 2.38
N PRO A 240 -4.42 10.36 2.78
CA PRO A 240 -3.60 11.18 1.88
C PRO A 240 -2.44 10.43 1.22
N ALA A 241 -1.95 9.35 1.86
CA ALA A 241 -0.91 8.48 1.31
C ALA A 241 -1.42 7.50 0.24
N ALA A 242 -2.70 7.57 -0.14
CA ALA A 242 -3.26 6.71 -1.19
C ALA A 242 -2.49 6.87 -2.50
N THR A 243 -2.12 5.76 -3.11
CA THR A 243 -1.35 5.74 -4.36
C THR A 243 -2.22 5.23 -5.51
N CYS A 244 -1.97 5.74 -6.71
CA CYS A 244 -2.65 5.26 -7.92
C CYS A 244 -2.13 3.86 -8.27
N LEU A 245 -3.05 2.95 -8.55
CA LEU A 245 -2.76 1.58 -8.95
C LEU A 245 -2.41 1.57 -10.44
N GLU A 246 -1.22 1.08 -10.80
CA GLU A 246 -0.83 0.98 -12.21
C GLU A 246 -1.59 -0.13 -12.95
N ARG A 247 -1.79 -1.27 -12.29
CA ARG A 247 -2.49 -2.45 -12.85
C ARG A 247 -3.36 -3.12 -11.80
N MET A 248 -4.46 -3.73 -12.22
CA MET A 248 -5.34 -4.57 -11.40
C MET A 248 -6.07 -5.63 -12.25
N SER A 249 -6.62 -6.66 -11.63
CA SER A 249 -7.43 -7.66 -12.35
C SER A 249 -8.87 -7.20 -12.55
N TYR A 250 -9.59 -7.82 -13.51
CA TYR A 250 -11.03 -7.59 -13.65
C TYR A 250 -11.79 -7.93 -12.37
N GLU A 251 -11.42 -9.03 -11.70
CA GLU A 251 -12.05 -9.48 -10.46
C GLU A 251 -11.83 -8.46 -9.33
N GLU A 252 -10.61 -7.97 -9.13
CA GLU A 252 -10.31 -6.90 -8.16
C GLU A 252 -11.10 -5.62 -8.44
N ALA A 253 -11.20 -5.24 -9.71
CA ALA A 253 -11.92 -4.04 -10.12
C ALA A 253 -13.43 -4.17 -9.89
N MET A 254 -13.99 -5.36 -10.11
CA MET A 254 -15.41 -5.64 -9.85
C MET A 254 -15.72 -5.57 -8.35
N GLU A 255 -14.88 -6.14 -7.50
CA GLU A 255 -15.04 -6.12 -6.04
C GLU A 255 -14.92 -4.69 -5.48
N LEU A 256 -13.90 -3.92 -5.88
CA LEU A 256 -13.75 -2.53 -5.48
C LEU A 256 -14.93 -1.66 -5.93
N ALA A 257 -15.39 -1.84 -7.18
CA ALA A 257 -16.55 -1.13 -7.72
C ALA A 257 -17.84 -1.46 -6.95
N HIS A 258 -18.04 -2.73 -6.57
CA HIS A 258 -19.20 -3.17 -5.80
C HIS A 258 -19.28 -2.50 -4.42
N PHE A 259 -18.13 -2.35 -3.75
CA PHE A 259 -18.06 -1.80 -2.38
C PHE A 259 -17.65 -0.31 -2.33
N GLY A 260 -17.95 0.48 -3.38
CA GLY A 260 -17.96 1.95 -3.29
C GLY A 260 -16.90 2.71 -4.10
N ALA A 261 -16.03 2.03 -4.84
CA ALA A 261 -15.12 2.72 -5.78
C ALA A 261 -15.89 3.25 -7.00
N LYS A 262 -16.36 4.50 -6.92
CA LYS A 262 -17.22 5.15 -7.94
C LYS A 262 -16.59 5.31 -9.34
N VAL A 263 -15.28 5.05 -9.47
CA VAL A 263 -14.52 5.25 -10.72
C VAL A 263 -14.88 4.22 -11.78
N LEU A 264 -15.37 3.03 -11.40
CA LEU A 264 -15.80 1.99 -12.32
C LEU A 264 -17.17 1.46 -11.92
N HIS A 265 -18.03 1.24 -12.91
CA HIS A 265 -19.30 0.55 -12.68
C HIS A 265 -19.16 -0.95 -12.97
N PRO A 266 -19.69 -1.87 -12.13
CA PRO A 266 -19.55 -3.31 -12.34
C PRO A 266 -20.05 -3.80 -13.71
N ARG A 267 -21.10 -3.16 -14.25
CA ARG A 267 -21.65 -3.47 -15.58
C ARG A 267 -20.68 -3.16 -16.73
N THR A 268 -19.71 -2.28 -16.52
CA THR A 268 -18.68 -1.93 -17.51
C THR A 268 -17.62 -3.01 -17.63
N ILE A 269 -17.23 -3.64 -16.51
CA ILE A 269 -16.12 -4.60 -16.48
C ILE A 269 -16.54 -5.93 -17.10
N ALA A 270 -17.79 -6.37 -16.89
CA ALA A 270 -18.25 -7.68 -17.33
C ALA A 270 -18.12 -7.93 -18.85
N PRO A 271 -18.56 -7.03 -19.76
CA PRO A 271 -18.36 -7.21 -21.20
C PRO A 271 -16.90 -7.18 -21.61
N ALA A 272 -16.11 -6.26 -21.04
CA ALA A 272 -14.68 -6.15 -21.31
C ALA A 272 -13.94 -7.44 -20.91
N ARG A 273 -14.25 -7.99 -19.73
CA ARG A 273 -13.75 -9.28 -19.25
C ARG A 273 -14.15 -10.45 -20.15
N ALA A 274 -15.41 -10.52 -20.55
CA ALA A 274 -15.93 -11.57 -21.42
C ALA A 274 -15.26 -11.56 -22.80
N ALA A 275 -15.02 -10.36 -23.33
CA ALA A 275 -14.31 -10.15 -24.59
C ALA A 275 -12.78 -10.23 -24.47
N GLY A 276 -12.24 -10.22 -23.25
CA GLY A 276 -10.80 -10.17 -23.00
C GLY A 276 -10.16 -8.83 -23.34
N VAL A 277 -10.95 -7.75 -23.45
CA VAL A 277 -10.48 -6.40 -23.81
C VAL A 277 -9.99 -5.66 -22.56
N PRO A 278 -8.69 -5.34 -22.44
CA PRO A 278 -8.17 -4.56 -21.32
C PRO A 278 -8.84 -3.18 -21.22
N VAL A 279 -9.03 -2.70 -19.99
CA VAL A 279 -9.63 -1.39 -19.71
C VAL A 279 -8.60 -0.51 -19.04
N ARG A 280 -8.31 0.68 -19.58
CA ARG A 280 -7.41 1.66 -18.96
C ARG A 280 -8.17 2.88 -18.48
N ILE A 281 -8.03 3.24 -17.22
CA ILE A 281 -8.62 4.45 -16.64
C ILE A 281 -7.58 5.56 -16.65
N ARG A 282 -7.94 6.73 -17.19
CA ARG A 282 -7.03 7.88 -17.35
C ARG A 282 -7.69 9.18 -16.95
N ASN A 283 -6.86 10.18 -16.67
CA ASN A 283 -7.30 11.54 -16.37
C ASN A 283 -7.27 12.41 -17.63
N THR A 284 -8.41 13.01 -17.97
CA THR A 284 -8.55 13.94 -19.11
C THR A 284 -7.69 15.18 -18.93
N PHE A 285 -7.52 15.63 -17.68
CA PHE A 285 -6.79 16.86 -17.35
C PHE A 285 -5.31 16.64 -17.09
N ARG A 286 -4.87 15.37 -17.03
CA ARG A 286 -3.48 14.94 -16.85
C ARG A 286 -3.18 13.72 -17.73
N PRO A 287 -3.26 13.87 -19.06
CA PRO A 287 -3.15 12.76 -20.00
C PRO A 287 -1.80 12.05 -19.96
N GLU A 288 -0.74 12.72 -19.50
CA GLU A 288 0.60 12.16 -19.31
C GLU A 288 0.66 11.09 -18.21
N HIS A 289 -0.29 11.09 -17.27
CA HIS A 289 -0.34 10.07 -16.23
C HIS A 289 -0.73 8.70 -16.83
N PRO A 290 -0.02 7.60 -16.50
CA PRO A 290 -0.28 6.28 -17.09
C PRO A 290 -1.64 5.69 -16.69
N GLY A 291 -2.10 6.07 -15.50
CA GLY A 291 -3.33 5.61 -14.87
C GLY A 291 -3.37 4.12 -14.57
N THR A 292 -4.56 3.53 -14.57
CA THR A 292 -4.78 2.14 -14.12
C THR A 292 -5.20 1.24 -15.28
N LEU A 293 -4.45 0.16 -15.52
CA LEU A 293 -4.80 -0.89 -16.47
C LEU A 293 -5.49 -2.08 -15.77
N VAL A 294 -6.74 -2.35 -16.14
CA VAL A 294 -7.55 -3.49 -15.72
C VAL A 294 -7.52 -4.57 -16.79
N GLU A 295 -7.07 -5.77 -16.47
CA GLU A 295 -6.94 -6.87 -17.44
C GLU A 295 -7.12 -8.25 -16.80
N ARG A 296 -7.10 -9.32 -17.61
CA ARG A 296 -7.19 -10.68 -17.09
C ARG A 296 -5.91 -11.01 -16.31
N ARG A 297 -6.04 -11.69 -15.18
CA ARG A 297 -4.90 -12.31 -14.50
C ARG A 297 -4.29 -13.37 -15.43
N SER A 298 -3.09 -13.15 -15.92
CA SER A 298 -2.33 -14.16 -16.65
C SER A 298 -1.94 -15.27 -15.68
N ALA A 299 -2.65 -16.39 -15.70
CA ALA A 299 -2.12 -17.63 -15.14
C ALA A 299 -1.00 -18.08 -16.09
N VAL A 300 0.25 -17.80 -15.73
CA VAL A 300 1.47 -18.36 -16.34
C VAL A 300 1.72 -17.93 -17.80
N SER A 301 2.58 -16.94 -17.99
CA SER A 301 3.45 -16.89 -19.17
C SER A 301 4.72 -17.70 -18.88
N GLU A 302 4.60 -19.02 -18.88
CA GLU A 302 5.73 -19.92 -19.17
C GLU A 302 6.13 -19.67 -20.63
N GLY A 303 7.04 -18.72 -20.87
CA GLY A 303 7.65 -18.55 -22.20
C GLY A 303 7.89 -17.13 -22.70
N SER A 304 7.52 -16.06 -21.98
CA SER A 304 7.85 -14.70 -22.43
C SER A 304 7.99 -13.72 -21.27
N GLY A 305 9.22 -13.24 -21.05
CA GLY A 305 9.54 -12.03 -20.28
C GLY A 305 9.52 -12.19 -18.75
N GLU A 306 10.68 -12.41 -18.15
CA GLU A 306 10.93 -12.51 -16.70
C GLU A 306 10.61 -11.23 -15.88
N SER A 307 9.97 -10.23 -16.47
CA SER A 307 9.81 -8.88 -15.90
C SER A 307 8.37 -8.52 -15.49
N GLU A 308 7.33 -9.15 -16.02
CA GLU A 308 5.93 -8.71 -15.79
C GLU A 308 5.19 -9.48 -14.68
N GLY A 309 5.65 -10.68 -14.31
CA GLY A 309 5.01 -11.50 -13.26
C GLY A 309 5.38 -11.12 -11.82
N ALA A 310 6.48 -10.41 -11.62
CA ALA A 310 7.06 -10.18 -10.28
C ALA A 310 6.37 -9.05 -9.48
N GLU A 311 5.84 -8.00 -10.14
CA GLU A 311 5.14 -6.90 -9.45
C GLU A 311 3.78 -7.31 -8.85
N ARG A 312 3.12 -8.31 -9.45
CA ARG A 312 1.83 -8.83 -8.96
C ARG A 312 1.98 -9.84 -7.80
N ALA A 313 3.13 -10.49 -7.66
CA ALA A 313 3.33 -11.56 -6.68
C ALA A 313 3.53 -11.07 -5.22
N GLY A 314 3.78 -9.76 -5.01
CA GLY A 314 4.05 -9.19 -3.68
C GLY A 314 2.92 -8.32 -3.07
N ARG A 315 1.83 -8.06 -3.81
CA ARG A 315 0.70 -7.28 -3.26
C ARG A 315 -0.25 -8.19 -2.50
N VAL A 316 -0.39 -7.91 -1.20
CA VAL A 316 -1.33 -8.59 -0.30
C VAL A 316 -2.78 -8.22 -0.62
N ALA A 317 -2.99 -6.95 -0.95
CA ALA A 317 -4.27 -6.37 -1.31
C ALA A 317 -4.06 -5.30 -2.37
N CYS A 318 -5.04 -5.09 -3.24
CA CYS A 318 -5.02 -4.03 -4.25
C CYS A 318 -5.59 -2.72 -3.70
N GLY A 319 -6.56 -2.77 -2.78
CA GLY A 319 -7.11 -1.55 -2.21
C GLY A 319 -8.12 -1.76 -1.09
N ILE A 320 -8.56 -0.65 -0.52
CA ILE A 320 -9.56 -0.55 0.54
C ILE A 320 -10.73 0.26 -0.03
N SER A 321 -11.93 -0.25 0.17
CA SER A 321 -13.16 0.46 -0.16
C SER A 321 -13.92 0.82 1.12
N PHE A 322 -14.74 1.86 1.03
CA PHE A 322 -15.48 2.38 2.15
C PHE A 322 -16.86 2.89 1.73
N THR A 323 -17.91 2.32 2.32
CA THR A 323 -19.31 2.66 2.04
C THR A 323 -19.99 3.14 3.30
N ARG A 324 -20.41 4.41 3.33
CA ARG A 324 -21.22 5.01 4.41
C ARG A 324 -22.72 4.81 4.16
N GLY A 325 -23.52 5.07 5.20
CA GLY A 325 -24.98 5.06 5.09
C GLY A 325 -25.52 3.65 4.99
N VAL A 326 -24.99 2.75 5.80
CA VAL A 326 -25.36 1.34 5.86
C VAL A 326 -26.17 1.08 7.13
N ALA A 327 -27.16 0.20 7.03
CA ALA A 327 -27.82 -0.39 8.19
C ALA A 327 -27.64 -1.91 8.19
N LEU A 328 -27.41 -2.49 9.37
CA LEU A 328 -27.33 -3.93 9.60
C LEU A 328 -28.66 -4.42 10.16
N VAL A 329 -29.41 -5.19 9.37
CA VAL A 329 -30.67 -5.81 9.78
C VAL A 329 -30.40 -7.26 10.15
N SER A 330 -30.90 -7.70 11.30
CA SER A 330 -30.70 -9.07 11.80
C SER A 330 -32.05 -9.72 12.12
N LEU A 331 -32.25 -10.92 11.60
CA LEU A 331 -33.29 -11.86 12.01
C LEU A 331 -32.68 -12.81 13.03
N LEU A 332 -33.21 -12.86 14.26
CA LEU A 332 -32.66 -13.62 15.38
C LEU A 332 -33.68 -14.64 15.89
N GLY A 333 -33.23 -15.85 16.23
CA GLY A 333 -34.07 -16.86 16.88
C GLY A 333 -33.60 -18.30 16.72
N PRO A 334 -33.83 -19.17 17.72
CA PRO A 334 -33.40 -20.56 17.70
C PRO A 334 -34.24 -21.44 16.76
N GLY A 335 -35.46 -21.02 16.41
CA GLY A 335 -36.37 -21.78 15.54
C GLY A 335 -36.01 -21.76 14.06
N MET A 336 -34.86 -21.19 13.69
CA MET A 336 -34.31 -21.19 12.34
C MET A 336 -33.30 -22.32 12.08
N GLU A 337 -32.77 -22.94 13.14
CA GLU A 337 -31.75 -23.99 13.06
C GLU A 337 -32.28 -25.22 12.28
N GLY A 338 -31.61 -25.58 11.19
CA GLY A 338 -31.94 -26.76 10.39
C GLY A 338 -33.26 -26.67 9.63
N VAL A 339 -33.90 -25.49 9.54
CA VAL A 339 -35.15 -25.26 8.81
C VAL A 339 -34.86 -24.78 7.39
N PRO A 340 -35.05 -25.61 6.34
CA PRO A 340 -34.80 -25.19 4.97
C PRO A 340 -35.74 -24.05 4.56
N GLY A 341 -35.21 -23.05 3.84
CA GLY A 341 -36.01 -22.01 3.19
C GLY A 341 -36.22 -20.72 3.98
N VAL A 342 -35.69 -20.60 5.21
CA VAL A 342 -35.70 -19.32 5.96
C VAL A 342 -35.01 -18.21 5.16
N ALA A 343 -33.78 -18.44 4.71
CA ALA A 343 -33.05 -17.47 3.88
C ALA A 343 -33.79 -17.13 2.58
N ALA A 344 -34.39 -18.13 1.92
CA ALA A 344 -35.16 -17.92 0.68
C ALA A 344 -36.37 -17.00 0.91
N ARG A 345 -37.14 -17.22 1.98
CA ARG A 345 -38.26 -16.36 2.35
C ARG A 345 -37.82 -14.94 2.72
N LEU A 346 -36.73 -14.81 3.46
CA LEU A 346 -36.16 -13.51 3.84
C LEU A 346 -35.79 -12.70 2.60
N PHE A 347 -35.01 -13.26 1.67
CA PHE A 347 -34.60 -12.53 0.48
C PHE A 347 -35.74 -12.31 -0.52
N ALA A 348 -36.73 -13.21 -0.58
CA ALA A 348 -37.94 -12.99 -1.37
C ALA A 348 -38.77 -11.79 -0.85
N ALA A 349 -38.87 -11.63 0.48
CA ALA A 349 -39.55 -10.50 1.10
C ALA A 349 -38.90 -9.16 0.71
N LEU A 350 -37.56 -9.11 0.76
CA LEU A 350 -36.79 -7.93 0.34
C LEU A 350 -36.91 -7.65 -1.17
N ALA A 351 -36.78 -8.68 -2.01
CA ALA A 351 -36.87 -8.56 -3.45
C ALA A 351 -38.24 -8.04 -3.92
N SER A 352 -39.33 -8.46 -3.25
CA SER A 352 -40.70 -7.95 -3.52
C SER A 352 -40.87 -6.45 -3.30
N ARG A 353 -39.93 -5.82 -2.58
CA ARG A 353 -39.88 -4.39 -2.28
C ARG A 353 -38.77 -3.67 -3.06
N GLY A 354 -38.05 -4.37 -3.93
CA GLY A 354 -36.92 -3.80 -4.67
C GLY A 354 -35.73 -3.44 -3.78
N ILE A 355 -35.61 -4.04 -2.59
CA ILE A 355 -34.52 -3.75 -1.64
C ILE A 355 -33.29 -4.58 -2.03
N SER A 356 -32.19 -3.89 -2.34
CA SER A 356 -30.90 -4.52 -2.63
C SER A 356 -30.12 -4.76 -1.34
N VAL A 357 -29.56 -5.97 -1.21
CA VAL A 357 -28.67 -6.34 -0.10
C VAL A 357 -27.22 -6.16 -0.53
N MET A 358 -26.39 -5.56 0.33
CA MET A 358 -24.97 -5.29 0.08
C MET A 358 -24.05 -6.38 0.64
N LEU A 359 -24.38 -6.92 1.81
CA LEU A 359 -23.54 -7.87 2.54
C LEU A 359 -24.45 -8.81 3.32
N ILE A 360 -24.09 -10.09 3.41
CA ILE A 360 -24.81 -11.12 4.16
C ILE A 360 -23.79 -11.80 5.09
N THR A 361 -24.18 -12.02 6.34
CA THR A 361 -23.39 -12.79 7.31
C THR A 361 -24.30 -13.69 8.12
N GLN A 362 -23.87 -14.94 8.31
CA GLN A 362 -24.60 -15.95 9.05
C GLN A 362 -23.60 -16.90 9.72
N GLY A 363 -23.76 -17.11 11.02
CA GLY A 363 -22.91 -18.01 11.80
C GLY A 363 -23.40 -19.46 11.75
N SER A 364 -22.51 -20.42 12.01
CA SER A 364 -22.77 -21.86 11.89
C SER A 364 -23.89 -22.42 12.76
N SER A 365 -24.35 -21.68 13.78
CA SER A 365 -25.49 -22.07 14.62
C SER A 365 -26.85 -21.84 13.95
N GLU A 366 -26.90 -21.19 12.78
CA GLU A 366 -28.14 -20.87 12.03
C GLU A 366 -29.20 -20.04 12.80
N THR A 367 -28.88 -19.60 14.02
CA THR A 367 -29.77 -18.84 14.91
C THR A 367 -29.87 -17.35 14.58
N ALA A 368 -29.09 -16.87 13.61
CA ALA A 368 -29.08 -15.47 13.19
C ALA A 368 -28.70 -15.33 11.72
N ILE A 369 -29.49 -14.54 10.98
CA ILE A 369 -29.13 -14.08 9.63
C ILE A 369 -29.07 -12.55 9.68
N SER A 370 -27.90 -12.00 9.40
CA SER A 370 -27.70 -10.55 9.34
C SER A 370 -27.32 -10.12 7.93
N PHE A 371 -27.84 -8.97 7.51
CA PHE A 371 -27.57 -8.43 6.19
C PHE A 371 -27.54 -6.91 6.20
N CYS A 372 -26.75 -6.33 5.30
CA CYS A 372 -26.63 -4.89 5.15
C CYS A 372 -27.49 -4.36 4.00
N VAL A 373 -28.22 -3.29 4.26
CA VAL A 373 -28.98 -2.51 3.28
C VAL A 373 -28.62 -1.03 3.38
N GLU A 374 -28.93 -0.25 2.34
CA GLU A 374 -28.79 1.21 2.43
C GLU A 374 -29.64 1.73 3.59
N ALA A 375 -29.12 2.71 4.34
CA ALA A 375 -29.78 3.25 5.53
C ALA A 375 -31.20 3.76 5.23
N ALA A 376 -31.42 4.32 4.03
CA ALA A 376 -32.74 4.77 3.58
C ALA A 376 -33.75 3.62 3.41
N ALA A 377 -33.29 2.39 3.17
CA ALA A 377 -34.13 1.20 3.00
C ALA A 377 -34.30 0.40 4.31
N ALA A 378 -33.61 0.78 5.40
CA ALA A 378 -33.56 0.02 6.64
C ALA A 378 -34.95 -0.25 7.23
N ASP A 379 -35.79 0.78 7.34
CA ASP A 379 -37.11 0.66 7.95
C ASP A 379 -38.06 -0.21 7.12
N GLU A 380 -38.00 -0.11 5.79
CA GLU A 380 -38.81 -0.95 4.91
C GLU A 380 -38.31 -2.40 4.90
N ALA A 381 -37.00 -2.62 4.97
CA ALA A 381 -36.41 -3.95 5.09
C ALA A 381 -36.85 -4.62 6.39
N GLU A 382 -36.77 -3.92 7.52
CA GLU A 382 -37.20 -4.41 8.83
C GLU A 382 -38.70 -4.78 8.80
N ARG A 383 -39.55 -3.90 8.27
CA ARG A 383 -41.00 -4.16 8.13
C ARG A 383 -41.30 -5.34 7.23
N ALA A 384 -40.62 -5.45 6.08
CA ALA A 384 -40.83 -6.53 5.12
C ALA A 384 -40.47 -7.89 5.73
N VAL A 385 -39.33 -7.99 6.41
CA VAL A 385 -38.90 -9.22 7.08
C VAL A 385 -39.81 -9.53 8.26
N ARG A 386 -40.14 -8.57 9.13
CA ARG A 386 -41.05 -8.79 10.26
C ARG A 386 -42.41 -9.34 9.81
N ARG A 387 -42.98 -8.83 8.72
CA ARG A 387 -44.22 -9.36 8.14
C ARG A 387 -44.07 -10.78 7.59
N ALA A 388 -42.94 -11.07 6.94
CA ALA A 388 -42.69 -12.39 6.36
C ALA A 388 -42.53 -13.51 7.41
N PHE A 389 -42.17 -13.16 8.64
CA PHE A 389 -41.92 -14.09 9.77
C PHE A 389 -42.85 -13.86 10.97
N GLU A 390 -43.99 -13.19 10.78
CA GLU A 390 -44.93 -12.82 11.85
C GLU A 390 -45.38 -14.05 12.67
N SER A 391 -45.73 -15.15 12.01
CA SER A 391 -46.14 -16.39 12.70
C SER A 391 -45.03 -17.02 13.53
N GLU A 392 -43.79 -16.97 13.04
CA GLU A 392 -42.63 -17.48 13.77
C GLU A 392 -42.29 -16.61 14.98
N ILE A 393 -42.49 -15.29 14.87
CA ILE A 393 -42.35 -14.35 16.00
C ILE A 393 -43.42 -14.65 17.05
N ASP A 394 -44.69 -14.77 16.65
CA ASP A 394 -45.81 -15.04 17.56
C ASP A 394 -45.67 -16.40 18.27
N THR A 395 -45.07 -17.38 17.60
CA THR A 395 -44.84 -18.72 18.14
C THR A 395 -43.51 -18.86 18.90
N GLY A 396 -42.73 -17.78 19.06
CA GLY A 396 -41.46 -17.78 19.77
C GLY A 396 -40.35 -18.58 19.09
N ARG A 397 -40.46 -18.82 17.77
CA ARG A 397 -39.43 -19.46 16.94
C ARG A 397 -38.43 -18.45 16.38
N VAL A 398 -38.87 -17.20 16.20
CA VAL A 398 -38.04 -16.03 15.91
C VAL A 398 -38.16 -15.10 17.10
N ASP A 399 -37.05 -14.67 17.67
CA ASP A 399 -37.03 -13.77 18.82
C ASP A 399 -37.32 -12.34 18.39
N GLU A 400 -36.59 -11.84 17.39
CA GLU A 400 -36.77 -10.47 16.89
C GLU A 400 -36.19 -10.23 15.48
N VAL A 401 -36.63 -9.13 14.89
CA VAL A 401 -36.03 -8.49 13.72
C VAL A 401 -35.56 -7.11 14.15
N VAL A 402 -34.25 -6.86 14.10
CA VAL A 402 -33.64 -5.61 14.59
C VAL A 402 -32.80 -4.95 13.50
N ALA A 403 -32.96 -3.64 13.33
CA ALA A 403 -32.15 -2.82 12.42
C ALA A 403 -31.22 -1.87 13.20
N ARG A 404 -29.91 -2.04 13.02
CA ARG A 404 -28.87 -1.14 13.54
C ARG A 404 -28.46 -0.15 12.45
N ARG A 405 -28.58 1.15 12.73
CA ARG A 405 -28.31 2.26 11.80
C ARG A 405 -26.95 2.90 12.09
N ASP A 406 -26.57 3.90 11.29
CA ASP A 406 -25.34 4.69 11.43
C ASP A 406 -24.06 3.85 11.32
N LEU A 407 -24.08 2.86 10.42
CA LEU A 407 -22.96 1.98 10.13
C LEU A 407 -22.31 2.30 8.78
N ALA A 408 -21.11 1.78 8.59
CA ALA A 408 -20.38 1.78 7.35
C ALA A 408 -19.71 0.43 7.11
N ILE A 409 -19.39 0.13 5.86
CA ILE A 409 -18.63 -1.05 5.45
C ILE A 409 -17.23 -0.60 5.04
N VAL A 410 -16.20 -1.18 5.65
CA VAL A 410 -14.80 -1.11 5.18
C VAL A 410 -14.45 -2.47 4.59
N SER A 411 -13.98 -2.50 3.35
CA SER A 411 -13.59 -3.75 2.69
C SER A 411 -12.15 -3.68 2.20
N LEU A 412 -11.37 -4.71 2.53
CA LEU A 412 -10.07 -4.96 1.91
C LEU A 412 -10.27 -5.85 0.69
N VAL A 413 -9.73 -5.45 -0.45
CA VAL A 413 -9.86 -6.18 -1.73
C VAL A 413 -8.47 -6.54 -2.25
N GLY A 414 -8.32 -7.77 -2.76
CA GLY A 414 -7.10 -8.21 -3.43
C GLY A 414 -7.19 -9.63 -3.97
N ASP A 415 -6.51 -9.88 -5.08
CA ASP A 415 -6.31 -11.23 -5.57
C ASP A 415 -5.33 -12.01 -4.68
N GLY A 416 -5.64 -13.30 -4.44
CA GLY A 416 -4.73 -14.19 -3.71
C GLY A 416 -4.73 -14.03 -2.19
N MET A 417 -5.65 -13.24 -1.61
CA MET A 417 -5.80 -13.14 -0.14
C MET A 417 -6.07 -14.50 0.51
N ARG A 418 -6.78 -15.42 -0.18
CA ARG A 418 -6.96 -16.82 0.23
C ARG A 418 -5.65 -17.59 0.44
N GLU A 419 -4.66 -17.31 -0.39
CA GLU A 419 -3.40 -18.05 -0.45
C GLU A 419 -2.36 -17.46 0.51
N GLN A 420 -2.68 -16.34 1.17
CA GLN A 420 -1.77 -15.60 2.03
C GLN A 420 -2.22 -15.65 3.49
N VAL A 421 -1.41 -16.29 4.34
CA VAL A 421 -1.68 -16.37 5.78
C VAL A 421 -1.47 -15.00 6.45
N GLY A 422 -2.41 -14.59 7.29
CA GLY A 422 -2.30 -13.40 8.13
C GLY A 422 -2.88 -12.10 7.55
N VAL A 423 -3.47 -12.11 6.35
CA VAL A 423 -4.12 -10.90 5.78
C VAL A 423 -5.29 -10.45 6.63
N ALA A 424 -6.22 -11.36 6.95
CA ALA A 424 -7.35 -11.08 7.83
C ALA A 424 -6.88 -10.60 9.22
N GLY A 425 -5.86 -11.24 9.79
CA GLY A 425 -5.29 -10.84 11.08
C GLY A 425 -4.71 -9.43 11.06
N ARG A 426 -4.02 -9.03 9.98
CA ARG A 426 -3.53 -7.65 9.82
C ARG A 426 -4.67 -6.65 9.65
N PHE A 427 -5.69 -6.99 8.87
CA PHE A 427 -6.86 -6.13 8.66
C PHE A 427 -7.61 -5.87 9.96
N PHE A 428 -8.01 -6.92 10.69
CA PHE A 428 -8.71 -6.77 11.96
C PHE A 428 -7.81 -6.23 13.08
N GLY A 429 -6.51 -6.55 13.06
CA GLY A 429 -5.53 -5.95 13.96
C GLY A 429 -5.43 -4.44 13.78
N ALA A 430 -5.41 -3.93 12.53
CA ALA A 430 -5.40 -2.48 12.27
C ALA A 430 -6.66 -1.79 12.83
N LEU A 431 -7.83 -2.42 12.67
CA LEU A 431 -9.07 -1.89 13.24
C LEU A 431 -9.03 -1.89 14.77
N GLY A 432 -8.55 -2.98 15.38
CA GLY A 432 -8.41 -3.11 16.83
C GLY A 432 -7.46 -2.08 17.44
N ASP A 433 -6.26 -1.92 16.86
CA ASP A 433 -5.25 -0.96 17.31
C ASP A 433 -5.76 0.50 17.19
N ALA A 434 -6.62 0.76 16.20
CA ALA A 434 -7.29 2.04 16.02
C ALA A 434 -8.54 2.23 16.92
N GLY A 435 -8.82 1.29 17.83
CA GLY A 435 -9.98 1.33 18.72
C GLY A 435 -11.32 1.29 17.97
N VAL A 436 -11.38 0.63 16.81
CA VAL A 436 -12.59 0.50 15.99
C VAL A 436 -13.29 -0.82 16.29
N ASN A 437 -14.55 -0.74 16.73
CA ASN A 437 -15.34 -1.93 17.01
C ASN A 437 -15.98 -2.50 15.73
N VAL A 438 -15.93 -3.82 15.57
CA VAL A 438 -16.49 -4.53 14.40
C VAL A 438 -17.86 -5.12 14.76
N ALA A 439 -18.91 -4.61 14.13
CA ALA A 439 -20.30 -5.04 14.35
C ALA A 439 -20.65 -6.32 13.59
N ALA A 440 -20.07 -6.53 12.41
CA ALA A 440 -20.26 -7.73 11.61
C ALA A 440 -19.07 -7.93 10.66
N ILE A 441 -18.83 -9.19 10.28
CA ILE A 441 -17.79 -9.58 9.35
C ILE A 441 -18.42 -10.38 8.22
N ALA A 442 -17.99 -10.13 6.99
CA ALA A 442 -18.22 -11.03 5.87
C ALA A 442 -16.94 -11.21 5.07
N GLN A 443 -16.75 -12.43 4.59
CA GLN A 443 -15.68 -12.79 3.68
C GLN A 443 -16.31 -13.64 2.56
N GLY A 444 -16.10 -13.23 1.32
CA GLY A 444 -16.65 -13.96 0.17
C GLY A 444 -16.03 -15.36 0.02
N ALA A 445 -16.72 -16.29 -0.62
CA ALA A 445 -16.21 -17.64 -0.91
C ALA A 445 -14.99 -17.64 -1.85
N SER A 446 -14.80 -16.56 -2.61
CA SER A 446 -13.60 -16.31 -3.40
C SER A 446 -12.44 -15.76 -2.57
N GLU A 447 -12.71 -15.36 -1.32
CA GLU A 447 -11.83 -14.69 -0.37
C GLU A 447 -11.01 -13.54 -0.97
N ARG A 448 -11.54 -12.89 -2.02
CA ARG A 448 -10.95 -11.68 -2.65
C ARG A 448 -11.36 -10.40 -1.97
N SER A 449 -12.33 -10.47 -1.06
CA SER A 449 -12.77 -9.36 -0.23
C SER A 449 -13.00 -9.84 1.21
N ILE A 450 -12.51 -9.02 2.15
CA ILE A 450 -12.81 -9.14 3.58
C ILE A 450 -13.45 -7.82 3.98
N SER A 451 -14.68 -7.89 4.49
CA SER A 451 -15.49 -6.73 4.83
C SER A 451 -15.80 -6.71 6.32
N ALA A 452 -15.63 -5.55 6.93
CA ALA A 452 -16.02 -5.24 8.30
C ALA A 452 -17.13 -4.17 8.29
N VAL A 453 -18.19 -4.42 9.04
CA VAL A 453 -19.21 -3.42 9.36
C VAL A 453 -18.80 -2.72 10.65
N ILE A 454 -18.69 -1.40 10.61
CA ILE A 454 -18.21 -0.55 11.70
C ILE A 454 -19.14 0.64 11.91
N ALA A 455 -18.98 1.39 13.00
CA ALA A 455 -19.67 2.67 13.17
C ALA A 455 -19.25 3.66 12.07
N ALA A 456 -20.19 4.41 11.50
CA ALA A 456 -19.91 5.31 10.38
C ALA A 456 -18.93 6.44 10.74
N GLU A 457 -18.95 6.89 11.99
CA GLU A 457 -18.06 7.91 12.56
C GLU A 457 -16.59 7.46 12.60
N ASP A 458 -16.33 6.17 12.80
CA ASP A 458 -14.99 5.60 12.85
C ASP A 458 -14.36 5.41 11.46
N GLY A 459 -15.15 5.57 10.40
CA GLY A 459 -14.75 5.14 9.05
C GLY A 459 -13.46 5.77 8.51
N ALA A 460 -13.24 7.06 8.75
CA ALA A 460 -12.00 7.72 8.29
C ALA A 460 -10.77 7.17 9.04
N ARG A 461 -10.89 6.99 10.36
CA ARG A 461 -9.84 6.42 11.21
C ARG A 461 -9.55 4.97 10.83
N ALA A 462 -10.59 4.18 10.59
CA ALA A 462 -10.48 2.79 10.16
C ALA A 462 -9.74 2.66 8.82
N VAL A 463 -10.15 3.44 7.80
CA VAL A 463 -9.51 3.40 6.48
C VAL A 463 -8.05 3.83 6.55
N ALA A 464 -7.73 4.91 7.29
CA ALA A 464 -6.37 5.39 7.46
C ALA A 464 -5.48 4.34 8.14
N ALA A 465 -5.93 3.76 9.26
CA ALA A 465 -5.16 2.75 9.99
C ALA A 465 -4.92 1.46 9.18
N VAL A 466 -5.94 1.00 8.44
CA VAL A 466 -5.78 -0.16 7.55
C VAL A 466 -4.84 0.18 6.39
N HIS A 467 -4.94 1.38 5.83
CA HIS A 467 -4.08 1.83 4.74
C HIS A 467 -2.62 1.92 5.19
N GLU A 468 -2.35 2.54 6.33
CA GLU A 468 -1.03 2.63 6.95
C GLU A 468 -0.43 1.23 7.16
N ARG A 469 -1.19 0.32 7.77
CA ARG A 469 -0.67 -1.02 8.09
C ARG A 469 -0.40 -1.90 6.87
N LEU A 470 -1.20 -1.78 5.82
CA LEU A 470 -1.15 -2.68 4.66
C LEU A 470 -0.46 -2.10 3.42
N PHE A 471 -0.43 -0.77 3.29
CA PHE A 471 0.03 -0.08 2.08
C PHE A 471 1.17 0.90 2.33
N GLU A 472 1.35 1.44 3.55
CA GLU A 472 2.49 2.31 3.83
C GLU A 472 3.78 1.51 4.14
N ARG A 473 4.89 2.02 3.60
CA ARG A 473 6.20 1.35 3.59
C ARG A 473 6.78 1.05 4.98
N ALA A 474 6.28 1.71 6.04
CA ALA A 474 6.74 1.51 7.41
C ALA A 474 6.63 0.04 7.87
N TRP A 475 5.72 -0.73 7.28
CA TRP A 475 5.54 -2.16 7.55
C TRP A 475 5.95 -3.10 6.39
N GLN A 476 6.35 -2.59 5.22
CA GLN A 476 6.71 -3.39 4.03
C GLN A 476 8.12 -4.03 4.09
N LYS A 477 8.69 -4.29 5.27
CA LYS A 477 9.93 -5.09 5.38
C LYS A 477 9.62 -6.59 5.24
N GLY A 478 9.45 -7.01 3.98
CA GLY A 478 9.65 -8.38 3.48
C GLY A 478 8.63 -8.83 2.39
N PRO A 479 9.01 -9.56 1.31
CA PRO A 479 10.34 -9.75 0.72
C PRO A 479 10.41 -9.30 -0.76
N SER A 480 11.61 -8.84 -1.14
CA SER A 480 12.20 -9.09 -2.46
C SER A 480 11.49 -8.59 -3.74
N THR A 481 11.87 -7.41 -4.22
CA THR A 481 12.15 -7.24 -5.67
C THR A 481 13.53 -6.59 -5.83
N ARG A 482 14.40 -7.19 -6.65
CA ARG A 482 15.64 -6.54 -7.09
C ARG A 482 15.26 -5.34 -7.97
N PRO A 483 15.79 -4.13 -7.75
CA PRO A 483 15.63 -3.06 -8.71
C PRO A 483 16.23 -3.48 -10.06
N SER A 484 15.54 -3.19 -11.16
CA SER A 484 16.07 -3.51 -12.50
C SER A 484 17.33 -2.67 -12.78
N PRO A 485 18.34 -3.21 -13.49
CA PRO A 485 19.53 -2.45 -13.90
C PRO A 485 19.20 -1.14 -14.64
N ALA A 486 18.07 -1.10 -15.36
CA ALA A 486 17.59 0.08 -16.07
C ALA A 486 16.99 1.16 -15.14
N ALA A 487 16.31 0.77 -14.07
CA ALA A 487 15.82 1.70 -13.04
C ALA A 487 16.96 2.28 -12.21
N LEU A 488 18.02 1.49 -11.98
CA LEU A 488 19.27 1.93 -11.36
C LEU A 488 20.01 2.92 -12.29
N ALA A 489 20.15 2.59 -13.59
CA ALA A 489 20.82 3.45 -14.57
C ALA A 489 20.16 4.84 -14.74
N ARG A 490 18.82 4.93 -14.64
CA ARG A 490 18.09 6.20 -14.77
C ARG A 490 18.14 7.08 -13.52
N LYS A 491 18.44 6.50 -12.35
CA LYS A 491 18.69 7.23 -11.09
C LYS A 491 20.16 7.65 -10.94
N LEU A 492 21.10 6.89 -11.52
CA LEU A 492 22.54 7.13 -11.47
C LEU A 492 23.03 8.30 -12.34
N SER A 493 22.16 8.91 -13.16
CA SER A 493 22.47 10.05 -14.04
C SER A 493 22.21 11.43 -13.40
N GLY A 494 21.89 11.48 -12.11
CA GLY A 494 21.74 12.74 -11.38
C GLY A 494 23.08 13.42 -11.07
N PRO A 495 23.15 14.75 -11.01
CA PRO A 495 24.38 15.48 -10.67
C PRO A 495 24.80 15.15 -9.24
N ILE A 496 26.06 14.74 -9.07
CA ILE A 496 26.64 14.42 -7.76
C ILE A 496 27.23 15.72 -7.17
N PRO A 497 26.92 16.11 -5.92
CA PRO A 497 27.37 17.37 -5.34
C PRO A 497 28.90 17.52 -5.39
N GLU A 498 29.40 18.65 -5.90
CA GLU A 498 30.82 18.81 -6.22
C GLU A 498 31.76 19.13 -5.05
N SER A 499 31.28 19.37 -3.83
CA SER A 499 32.19 19.58 -2.69
C SER A 499 31.48 19.52 -1.33
N GLY A 500 31.59 18.39 -0.63
CA GLY A 500 31.14 18.26 0.75
C GLY A 500 31.50 16.89 1.35
N TRP A 501 31.88 16.86 2.62
CA TRP A 501 31.97 15.61 3.37
C TRP A 501 30.55 15.12 3.71
N VAL A 502 30.30 13.83 3.52
CA VAL A 502 29.12 13.14 4.02
C VAL A 502 29.55 12.30 5.21
N THR A 503 28.96 12.57 6.37
CA THR A 503 29.22 11.81 7.59
C THR A 503 28.06 10.87 7.87
N ALA A 504 28.35 9.61 8.16
CA ALA A 504 27.37 8.67 8.73
C ALA A 504 27.88 8.09 10.05
N TYR A 505 26.93 7.80 10.95
CA TYR A 505 27.13 7.14 12.23
C TYR A 505 26.48 5.76 12.18
N ALA A 506 27.08 4.77 12.85
CA ALA A 506 26.42 3.49 13.12
C ALA A 506 26.62 3.09 14.60
N PRO A 507 25.57 2.66 15.30
CA PRO A 507 25.63 2.40 16.74
C PRO A 507 26.47 1.16 17.09
N ALA A 508 26.87 1.09 18.36
CA ALA A 508 27.27 -0.16 18.98
C ALA A 508 26.13 -1.18 18.96
N GLY A 509 26.47 -2.47 19.02
CA GLY A 509 25.47 -3.52 19.05
C GLY A 509 25.89 -4.73 19.86
N ILE A 510 24.92 -5.60 20.10
CA ILE A 510 25.10 -6.93 20.69
C ILE A 510 24.69 -7.98 19.66
N GLY A 511 25.59 -8.92 19.40
CA GLY A 511 25.32 -10.09 18.57
C GLY A 511 24.97 -11.30 19.43
N ASN A 512 24.59 -12.41 18.78
CA ASN A 512 24.14 -13.63 19.47
C ASN A 512 23.20 -13.34 20.65
N PHE A 513 22.13 -12.58 20.41
CA PHE A 513 21.23 -12.16 21.46
C PHE A 513 20.54 -13.39 22.09
N ALA A 514 21.00 -13.77 23.29
CA ALA A 514 20.54 -14.94 24.03
C ALA A 514 20.54 -16.22 23.16
N ALA A 515 19.35 -16.78 22.88
CA ALA A 515 19.21 -18.02 22.11
C ALA A 515 19.61 -17.87 20.62
N GLY A 516 19.74 -16.63 20.11
CA GLY A 516 19.88 -16.37 18.68
C GLY A 516 21.32 -16.40 18.17
N PHE A 517 22.06 -17.47 18.43
CA PHE A 517 23.41 -17.65 17.87
C PHE A 517 23.41 -17.46 16.34
N ASP A 518 24.18 -16.49 15.84
CA ASP A 518 24.26 -16.00 14.45
C ASP A 518 22.91 -15.55 13.84
N LEU A 519 21.84 -15.53 14.63
CA LEU A 519 20.47 -15.25 14.18
C LEU A 519 19.89 -13.97 14.77
N LEU A 520 20.24 -13.60 16.00
CA LEU A 520 19.69 -12.42 16.67
C LEU A 520 20.78 -11.44 17.08
N GLY A 521 20.52 -10.16 16.89
CA GLY A 521 21.32 -9.09 17.50
C GLY A 521 20.55 -7.79 17.64
N ALA A 522 21.06 -6.89 18.46
CA ALA A 522 20.39 -5.65 18.82
C ALA A 522 21.32 -4.44 18.72
N ALA A 523 20.80 -3.30 18.25
CA ALA A 523 21.53 -2.03 18.24
C ALA A 523 21.31 -1.29 19.56
N LEU A 524 22.36 -0.65 20.08
CA LEU A 524 22.33 -0.02 21.39
C LEU A 524 22.56 1.49 21.30
N ALA A 525 21.75 2.23 22.07
CA ALA A 525 21.96 3.64 22.35
C ALA A 525 22.30 3.80 23.83
N PRO A 526 23.41 4.49 24.18
CA PRO A 526 23.79 4.70 25.58
C PRO A 526 22.79 5.63 26.26
N LEU A 527 22.51 5.38 27.55
CA LEU A 527 21.85 6.35 28.43
C LEU A 527 22.90 7.20 29.15
N ALA A 528 22.48 8.36 29.70
CA ALA A 528 23.35 9.21 30.50
C ALA A 528 24.02 8.41 31.64
N PRO A 529 25.27 8.72 32.03
CA PRO A 529 25.94 8.01 33.11
C PRO A 529 25.13 8.16 34.39
N ILE A 530 24.80 7.04 35.02
CA ILE A 530 24.25 7.05 36.37
C ILE A 530 25.34 7.55 37.31
N THR A 531 25.03 8.58 38.09
CA THR A 531 25.93 9.31 39.00
C THR A 531 26.68 8.43 40.01
N ALA A 532 26.31 7.16 40.16
CA ALA A 532 26.92 6.19 41.08
C ALA A 532 28.07 5.35 40.49
N ILE A 533 28.34 5.41 39.17
CA ILE A 533 29.40 4.59 38.53
C ILE A 533 30.41 5.52 37.83
N PRO A 534 31.57 5.82 38.44
CA PRO A 534 32.58 6.65 37.79
C PRO A 534 33.16 5.93 36.56
N PRO A 535 33.24 6.58 35.39
CA PRO A 535 33.89 5.99 34.23
C PRO A 535 35.38 5.79 34.53
N LEU A 536 35.94 4.64 34.11
CA LEU A 536 37.39 4.51 33.99
C LEU A 536 37.85 5.54 32.96
N THR A 537 38.84 6.38 33.30
CA THR A 537 39.34 7.50 32.49
C THR A 537 39.79 7.10 31.09
N SER A 538 40.09 5.81 30.88
CA SER A 538 40.34 5.30 29.55
C SER A 538 39.09 5.32 28.68
N PHE A 539 37.87 5.02 29.17
CA PHE A 539 36.63 4.81 28.38
C PHE A 539 35.52 5.88 28.44
N ALA A 540 35.86 7.14 28.73
CA ALA A 540 34.89 8.23 28.59
C ALA A 540 34.30 8.29 27.15
N PRO A 541 33.00 8.55 26.98
CA PRO A 541 32.43 8.75 25.64
C PRO A 541 33.18 9.89 24.94
N PRO A 542 33.35 9.84 23.61
CA PRO A 542 33.80 11.01 22.87
C PRO A 542 32.87 12.19 23.20
N GLU A 543 33.39 13.42 23.19
CA GLU A 543 32.64 14.66 23.46
C GLU A 543 31.35 14.81 22.63
N THR A 544 31.16 13.96 21.61
CA THR A 544 30.00 13.86 20.74
C THR A 544 28.79 13.12 21.30
N GLY A 545 28.90 12.39 22.42
CA GLY A 545 27.80 11.59 23.02
C GLY A 545 27.30 10.38 22.20
N LEU A 546 27.80 10.21 20.98
CA LEU A 546 27.59 9.06 20.11
C LEU A 546 28.43 7.85 20.57
N TRP A 547 27.82 6.65 20.60
CA TRP A 547 28.49 5.40 21.00
C TRP A 547 28.45 4.39 19.86
N GLY A 548 29.37 4.59 18.94
CA GLY A 548 29.46 3.92 17.65
C GLY A 548 30.54 4.56 16.79
N ASP A 549 30.89 3.94 15.67
CA ASP A 549 31.85 4.49 14.73
C ASP A 549 31.16 5.50 13.78
N CYS A 550 31.94 6.49 13.34
CA CYS A 550 31.51 7.42 12.28
C CYS A 550 32.43 7.29 11.08
N VAL A 551 31.89 7.48 9.88
CA VAL A 551 32.66 7.52 8.63
C VAL A 551 32.31 8.78 7.88
N ASP A 552 33.34 9.58 7.58
CA ASP A 552 33.24 10.69 6.63
C ASP A 552 33.69 10.19 5.26
N VAL A 553 32.94 10.52 4.22
CA VAL A 553 33.32 10.24 2.83
C VAL A 553 33.11 11.46 1.96
N ARG A 554 34.02 11.69 1.02
CA ARG A 554 33.87 12.67 -0.06
C ARG A 554 34.55 12.19 -1.33
N ARG A 555 34.26 12.87 -2.44
CA ARG A 555 35.06 12.75 -3.67
C ARG A 555 36.47 13.30 -3.46
N ALA A 556 37.47 12.59 -3.99
CA ALA A 556 38.83 13.08 -4.02
C ALA A 556 38.91 14.32 -4.94
N VAL A 557 39.45 15.43 -4.42
CA VAL A 557 39.65 16.65 -5.21
C VAL A 557 40.93 16.51 -6.04
N GLY A 558 40.82 16.74 -7.35
CA GLY A 558 41.97 16.76 -8.28
C GLY A 558 42.58 15.40 -8.60
N ARG A 559 41.84 14.30 -8.39
CA ARG A 559 42.29 12.93 -8.69
C ARG A 559 41.24 12.19 -9.52
N GLU A 560 41.67 11.62 -10.64
CA GLU A 560 40.79 10.89 -11.56
C GLU A 560 40.50 9.45 -11.08
N ALA A 561 39.47 8.83 -11.66
CA ALA A 561 39.14 7.42 -11.41
C ALA A 561 40.32 6.52 -11.83
N GLY A 562 41.02 5.95 -10.84
CA GLY A 562 42.22 5.11 -11.06
C GLY A 562 43.40 5.44 -10.14
N GLU A 563 43.44 6.62 -9.53
CA GLU A 563 44.52 7.03 -8.61
C GLU A 563 44.35 6.52 -7.15
N GLY A 564 43.35 5.67 -6.90
CA GLY A 564 43.12 4.98 -5.63
C GLY A 564 42.45 5.80 -4.52
N ASP A 565 41.68 5.12 -3.69
CA ASP A 565 41.02 5.71 -2.51
C ASP A 565 42.03 6.05 -1.41
N ARG A 566 41.77 7.11 -0.62
CA ARG A 566 42.53 7.40 0.60
C ARG A 566 41.69 7.10 1.82
N LEU A 567 42.28 6.42 2.79
CA LEU A 567 41.67 6.17 4.08
C LEU A 567 42.56 6.75 5.19
N GLU A 568 41.97 7.63 5.99
CA GLU A 568 42.54 8.05 7.27
C GLU A 568 41.74 7.42 8.41
N CYS A 569 42.43 6.86 9.42
CA CYS A 569 41.79 6.33 10.61
C CYS A 569 42.13 7.21 11.81
N ARG A 570 41.11 7.75 12.46
CA ARG A 570 41.17 8.58 13.67
C ARG A 570 40.36 7.94 14.78
N GLY A 571 40.46 8.49 15.98
CA GLY A 571 39.71 8.04 17.13
C GLY A 571 40.49 7.08 18.02
N ARG A 572 39.89 6.80 19.17
CA ARG A 572 40.57 6.19 20.32
C ARG A 572 41.16 4.82 20.03
N PHE A 573 40.52 4.04 19.16
CA PHE A 573 40.94 2.67 18.84
C PHE A 573 41.56 2.54 17.43
N ALA A 574 41.85 3.65 16.76
CA ALA A 574 42.45 3.62 15.41
C ALA A 574 43.82 2.92 15.38
N HIS A 575 44.61 3.04 16.45
CA HIS A 575 45.92 2.39 16.60
C HIS A 575 45.86 0.84 16.59
N ARG A 576 44.67 0.25 16.66
CA ARG A 576 44.44 -1.20 16.65
C ARG A 576 43.95 -1.74 15.31
N LEU A 577 43.80 -0.88 14.31
CA LEU A 577 43.39 -1.27 12.97
C LEU A 577 44.61 -1.77 12.16
N PRO A 578 44.41 -2.61 11.14
CA PRO A 578 45.49 -3.05 10.25
C PRO A 578 46.26 -1.87 9.65
N ALA A 579 47.59 -2.00 9.53
CA ALA A 579 48.44 -0.98 8.93
C ALA A 579 48.26 -0.88 7.41
N GLU A 580 47.93 -1.99 6.75
CA GLU A 580 47.65 -2.05 5.32
C GLU A 580 46.21 -1.59 5.03
N PRO A 581 46.00 -0.49 4.26
CA PRO A 581 44.67 0.06 4.03
C PRO A 581 43.68 -0.91 3.40
N LEU A 582 44.15 -1.79 2.50
CA LEU A 582 43.32 -2.79 1.81
C LEU A 582 42.76 -3.87 2.76
N GLU A 583 43.37 -4.06 3.93
CA GLU A 583 42.85 -4.97 4.94
C GLU A 583 41.74 -4.33 5.78
N ASN A 584 41.58 -2.99 5.69
CA ASN A 584 40.60 -2.24 6.45
C ASN A 584 39.17 -2.46 5.93
N LEU A 585 38.25 -2.66 6.87
CA LEU A 585 36.83 -2.91 6.62
C LEU A 585 36.13 -1.79 5.85
N VAL A 586 36.59 -0.54 5.96
CA VAL A 586 36.02 0.58 5.20
C VAL A 586 36.23 0.38 3.71
N LEU A 587 37.44 0.00 3.29
CA LEU A 587 37.72 -0.24 1.86
C LEU A 587 37.04 -1.53 1.37
N LYS A 588 36.97 -2.58 2.21
CA LYS A 588 36.19 -3.79 1.89
C LYS A 588 34.70 -3.50 1.72
N ALA A 589 34.13 -2.66 2.59
CA ALA A 589 32.73 -2.23 2.47
C ALA A 589 32.51 -1.37 1.22
N ARG A 590 33.46 -0.48 0.90
CA ARG A 590 33.47 0.28 -0.36
C ARG A 590 33.48 -0.65 -1.57
N ASP A 591 34.31 -1.68 -1.58
CA ASP A 591 34.41 -2.61 -2.72
C ASP A 591 33.15 -3.47 -2.85
N ALA A 592 32.61 -3.95 -1.73
CA ALA A 592 31.33 -4.64 -1.70
C ALA A 592 30.19 -3.71 -2.21
N PHE A 593 30.20 -2.43 -1.86
CA PHE A 593 29.25 -1.45 -2.39
C PHE A 593 29.45 -1.23 -3.89
N ALA A 594 30.68 -1.02 -4.35
CA ALA A 594 31.03 -0.76 -5.74
C ALA A 594 30.63 -1.92 -6.67
N SER A 595 30.82 -3.17 -6.23
CA SER A 595 30.44 -4.37 -7.00
C SER A 595 28.94 -4.46 -7.31
N ARG A 596 28.10 -3.70 -6.61
CA ARG A 596 26.64 -3.64 -6.78
C ARG A 596 26.19 -2.46 -7.65
N LEU A 597 27.11 -1.61 -8.10
CA LEU A 597 26.82 -0.49 -8.98
C LEU A 597 27.09 -0.85 -10.44
N ALA A 598 26.35 -0.20 -11.34
CA ALA A 598 26.55 -0.34 -12.78
C ALA A 598 27.77 0.44 -13.31
N SER A 599 28.20 1.47 -12.58
CA SER A 599 29.31 2.36 -12.94
C SER A 599 30.40 2.31 -11.87
N PRO A 600 31.69 2.42 -12.25
CA PRO A 600 32.77 2.46 -11.28
C PRO A 600 32.65 3.69 -10.38
N LEU A 601 32.99 3.52 -9.10
CA LEU A 601 33.10 4.65 -8.19
C LEU A 601 34.31 5.54 -8.57
N PRO A 602 34.19 6.87 -8.44
CA PRO A 602 35.36 7.76 -8.53
C PRO A 602 36.32 7.50 -7.36
N ALA A 603 37.50 8.11 -7.39
CA ALA A 603 38.40 8.11 -6.23
C ALA A 603 37.73 8.84 -5.05
N LEU A 604 37.76 8.22 -3.87
CA LEU A 604 37.13 8.73 -2.65
C LEU A 604 38.17 8.97 -1.54
N ASP A 605 37.92 9.99 -0.72
CA ASP A 605 38.59 10.19 0.56
C ASP A 605 37.66 9.71 1.68
N PHE A 606 38.18 8.87 2.57
CA PHE A 606 37.50 8.36 3.75
C PHE A 606 38.21 8.80 5.03
N VAL A 607 37.45 9.17 6.06
CA VAL A 607 37.92 9.28 7.44
C VAL A 607 37.07 8.38 8.32
N LEU A 608 37.69 7.33 8.86
CA LEU A 608 37.06 6.48 9.87
C LEU A 608 37.35 7.04 11.26
N HIS A 609 36.31 7.38 12.01
CA HIS A 609 36.39 7.70 13.44
C HIS A 609 36.10 6.44 14.25
N LYS A 610 37.17 5.74 14.62
CA LYS A 610 37.12 4.46 15.34
C LYS A 610 36.94 4.68 16.85
N ASN A 611 35.70 4.57 17.30
CA ASN A 611 35.27 4.86 18.67
C ASN A 611 34.92 3.59 19.45
N LEU A 612 34.64 2.47 18.78
CA LEU A 612 34.37 1.20 19.44
C LEU A 612 35.62 0.33 19.59
N PRO A 613 35.85 -0.27 20.77
CA PRO A 613 36.97 -1.18 21.00
C PRO A 613 36.88 -2.40 20.06
N VAL A 614 37.99 -2.70 19.38
CA VAL A 614 38.13 -3.89 18.52
C VAL A 614 38.05 -5.16 19.38
N ALA A 615 37.45 -6.23 18.84
CA ALA A 615 37.36 -7.55 19.50
C ALA A 615 36.68 -7.54 20.90
N SER A 616 35.79 -6.58 21.15
CA SER A 616 35.12 -6.34 22.44
C SER A 616 33.76 -7.00 22.60
N GLY A 617 33.12 -7.42 21.49
CA GLY A 617 31.73 -7.89 21.48
C GLY A 617 30.69 -6.77 21.32
N LEU A 618 31.11 -5.55 20.98
CA LEU A 618 30.21 -4.40 20.75
C LEU A 618 29.83 -4.18 19.27
N GLY A 619 30.03 -5.18 18.40
CA GLY A 619 29.80 -5.01 16.96
C GLY A 619 30.75 -3.99 16.30
N SER A 620 31.98 -3.83 16.80
CA SER A 620 32.94 -2.82 16.31
C SER A 620 33.21 -2.92 14.80
N SER A 621 33.28 -4.13 14.25
CA SER A 621 33.42 -4.35 12.79
C SER A 621 32.15 -3.90 12.04
N ALA A 622 31.00 -4.41 12.49
CA ALA A 622 29.70 -4.13 11.91
C ALA A 622 29.35 -2.63 11.89
N SER A 623 29.71 -1.90 12.95
CA SER A 623 29.53 -0.44 13.05
C SER A 623 30.35 0.30 11.98
N SER A 624 31.64 -0.02 11.82
CA SER A 624 32.46 0.56 10.76
C SER A 624 31.92 0.27 9.35
N VAL A 625 31.49 -0.98 9.10
CA VAL A 625 30.91 -1.39 7.81
C VAL A 625 29.60 -0.66 7.52
N ALA A 626 28.66 -0.67 8.47
CA ALA A 626 27.35 -0.04 8.31
C ALA A 626 27.47 1.49 8.10
N ALA A 627 28.30 2.17 8.88
CA ALA A 627 28.56 3.61 8.71
C ALA A 627 29.14 3.90 7.32
N THR A 628 30.10 3.08 6.85
CA THR A 628 30.69 3.25 5.51
C THR A 628 29.65 3.12 4.41
N LEU A 629 28.81 2.08 4.46
CA LEU A 629 27.81 1.81 3.43
C LEU A 629 26.73 2.90 3.39
N VAL A 630 26.26 3.37 4.55
CA VAL A 630 25.30 4.49 4.60
C VAL A 630 25.95 5.77 4.08
N ALA A 631 27.18 6.09 4.47
CA ALA A 631 27.87 7.29 3.99
C ALA A 631 28.04 7.28 2.46
N LEU A 632 28.40 6.13 1.88
CA LEU A 632 28.51 5.94 0.43
C LEU A 632 27.15 6.05 -0.27
N ASN A 633 26.12 5.41 0.29
CA ASN A 633 24.78 5.46 -0.26
C ASN A 633 24.29 6.91 -0.30
N GLU A 634 24.45 7.66 0.79
CA GLU A 634 24.09 9.07 0.90
C GLU A 634 24.88 9.96 -0.09
N LEU A 635 26.21 9.78 -0.19
CA LEU A 635 27.05 10.52 -1.13
C LEU A 635 26.58 10.39 -2.58
N LEU A 636 25.99 9.25 -2.92
CA LEU A 636 25.56 8.92 -4.29
C LEU A 636 24.05 9.05 -4.50
N GLY A 637 23.31 9.63 -3.55
CA GLY A 637 21.86 9.84 -3.68
C GLY A 637 21.01 8.58 -3.48
N GLN A 638 21.46 7.69 -2.58
CA GLN A 638 20.83 6.44 -2.16
C GLN A 638 20.56 5.44 -3.30
N PRO A 639 21.59 4.99 -4.05
CA PRO A 639 21.41 4.04 -5.15
C PRO A 639 21.04 2.62 -4.70
N LEU A 640 21.42 2.19 -3.49
CA LEU A 640 21.13 0.86 -2.95
C LEU A 640 20.02 0.91 -1.89
N ASP A 641 19.16 -0.11 -1.90
CA ASP A 641 18.17 -0.32 -0.84
C ASP A 641 18.77 -1.06 0.38
N ASP A 642 18.02 -1.12 1.48
CA ASP A 642 18.44 -1.79 2.73
C ASP A 642 18.92 -3.23 2.52
N ARG A 643 18.32 -3.96 1.58
CA ARG A 643 18.67 -5.37 1.32
C ARG A 643 20.00 -5.47 0.58
N ALA A 644 20.22 -4.62 -0.42
CA ALA A 644 21.48 -4.53 -1.15
C ALA A 644 22.60 -4.05 -0.22
N LEU A 645 22.33 -3.08 0.66
CA LEU A 645 23.25 -2.64 1.70
C LEU A 645 23.57 -3.78 2.68
N LEU A 646 22.57 -4.51 3.16
CA LEU A 646 22.78 -5.64 4.08
C LEU A 646 23.61 -6.76 3.42
N ALA A 647 23.37 -7.05 2.14
CA ALA A 647 24.17 -8.02 1.39
C ALA A 647 25.63 -7.54 1.21
N ALA A 648 25.84 -6.25 0.92
CA ALA A 648 27.18 -5.66 0.83
C ALA A 648 27.90 -5.73 2.18
N ALA A 649 27.18 -5.46 3.25
CA ALA A 649 27.70 -5.49 4.61
C ALA A 649 28.09 -6.92 5.03
N GLY A 650 27.26 -7.91 4.72
CA GLY A 650 27.57 -9.32 4.96
C GLY A 650 28.79 -9.81 4.19
N GLU A 651 28.97 -9.35 2.95
CA GLU A 651 30.15 -9.66 2.14
C GLU A 651 31.42 -9.04 2.74
N ALA A 652 31.37 -7.77 3.14
CA ALA A 652 32.49 -7.08 3.77
C ALA A 652 32.91 -7.76 5.10
N GLU A 653 31.93 -8.16 5.92
CA GLU A 653 32.20 -8.93 7.16
C GLU A 653 32.77 -10.31 6.89
N ALA A 654 32.29 -11.02 5.87
CA ALA A 654 32.77 -12.36 5.54
C ALA A 654 34.26 -12.35 5.14
N GLN A 655 34.70 -11.32 4.42
CA GLN A 655 36.10 -11.13 4.08
C GLN A 655 37.01 -10.85 5.29
N ALA A 656 36.46 -10.47 6.44
CA ALA A 656 37.22 -10.24 7.66
C ALA A 656 37.17 -11.42 8.62
N SER A 657 35.99 -12.02 8.80
CA SER A 657 35.74 -13.04 9.82
C SER A 657 35.75 -14.49 9.28
N GLY A 658 35.73 -14.68 7.96
CA GLY A 658 35.75 -15.99 7.31
C GLY A 658 34.37 -16.62 7.08
N GLY A 659 33.28 -15.88 7.37
CA GLY A 659 31.90 -16.31 7.14
C GLY A 659 30.92 -15.13 7.23
N VAL A 660 29.77 -15.24 6.58
CA VAL A 660 28.74 -14.20 6.63
C VAL A 660 28.02 -14.29 7.97
N HIS A 661 28.15 -13.25 8.81
CA HIS A 661 27.47 -13.12 10.09
C HIS A 661 26.67 -11.82 10.10
N LEU A 662 25.35 -11.94 9.99
CA LEU A 662 24.45 -10.78 9.88
C LEU A 662 23.89 -10.33 11.23
N ASP A 663 24.07 -11.11 12.29
CA ASP A 663 23.54 -10.85 13.63
C ASP A 663 24.00 -9.50 14.20
N ASN A 664 25.23 -9.08 13.93
CA ASN A 664 25.75 -7.77 14.36
C ASN A 664 25.53 -6.66 13.32
N VAL A 665 25.60 -7.02 12.04
CA VAL A 665 25.52 -6.06 10.93
C VAL A 665 24.11 -5.57 10.72
N ALA A 666 23.13 -6.47 10.74
CA ALA A 666 21.74 -6.13 10.54
C ALA A 666 21.23 -5.09 11.57
N PRO A 667 21.45 -5.25 12.89
CA PRO A 667 21.08 -4.20 13.83
C PRO A 667 21.94 -2.94 13.68
N ALA A 668 23.25 -3.04 13.44
CA ALA A 668 24.09 -1.84 13.23
C ALA A 668 23.61 -1.00 12.04
N LEU A 669 23.17 -1.65 10.95
CA LEU A 669 22.68 -1.00 9.75
C LEU A 669 21.23 -0.52 9.89
N LEU A 670 20.34 -1.38 10.38
CA LEU A 670 18.88 -1.17 10.32
C LEU A 670 18.24 -0.77 11.67
N GLY A 671 18.99 -0.82 12.77
CA GLY A 671 18.50 -0.54 14.13
C GLY A 671 17.62 -1.65 14.70
N GLY A 672 17.26 -1.55 15.97
CA GLY A 672 16.35 -2.44 16.68
C GLY A 672 16.94 -3.80 17.04
N LEU A 673 16.08 -4.70 17.51
CA LEU A 673 16.36 -6.12 17.65
C LEU A 673 16.03 -6.82 16.32
N ARG A 674 16.99 -7.56 15.77
CA ARG A 674 16.91 -8.12 14.42
C ARG A 674 17.06 -9.63 14.43
N LEU A 675 16.20 -10.32 13.68
CA LEU A 675 16.28 -11.73 13.34
C LEU A 675 16.75 -11.91 11.90
N VAL A 676 17.88 -12.58 11.72
CA VAL A 676 18.39 -12.99 10.42
C VAL A 676 17.53 -14.12 9.87
N ASP A 677 17.00 -13.94 8.67
CA ASP A 677 16.16 -14.92 7.98
C ASP A 677 16.59 -15.11 6.52
N PRO A 678 16.39 -16.29 5.93
CA PRO A 678 16.88 -16.58 4.58
C PRO A 678 16.15 -15.80 3.47
N GLU A 679 14.95 -15.27 3.73
CA GLU A 679 14.12 -14.65 2.70
C GLU A 679 14.38 -13.14 2.58
N SER A 680 14.22 -12.40 3.70
CA SER A 680 14.46 -10.95 3.74
C SER A 680 15.89 -10.57 4.11
N GLY A 681 16.69 -11.49 4.63
CA GLY A 681 18.03 -11.24 5.17
C GLY A 681 17.99 -10.76 6.62
N SER A 682 17.01 -9.95 7.00
CA SER A 682 16.78 -9.54 8.39
C SER A 682 15.35 -9.02 8.62
N ARG A 683 14.76 -9.34 9.77
CA ARG A 683 13.44 -8.87 10.24
C ARG A 683 13.55 -8.18 11.59
N ALA A 684 12.77 -7.13 11.80
CA ALA A 684 12.62 -6.54 13.13
C ALA A 684 11.84 -7.50 14.04
N LEU A 685 12.32 -7.68 15.26
CA LEU A 685 11.53 -8.23 16.35
C LEU A 685 11.08 -7.10 17.28
N PRO A 686 9.87 -7.18 17.87
CA PRO A 686 9.49 -6.28 18.94
C PRO A 686 10.42 -6.49 20.14
N PHE A 687 10.62 -5.40 20.87
CA PHE A 687 11.31 -5.40 22.15
C PHE A 687 10.62 -4.36 23.02
N PRO A 688 10.24 -4.70 24.26
CA PRO A 688 9.54 -3.76 25.14
C PRO A 688 10.34 -2.48 25.37
N GLU A 689 9.66 -1.33 25.33
CA GLU A 689 10.32 -0.01 25.31
C GLU A 689 10.94 0.38 26.64
N GLU A 690 10.34 -0.09 27.72
CA GLU A 690 10.75 0.11 29.09
C GLU A 690 11.99 -0.73 29.46
N LEU A 691 12.27 -1.83 28.74
CA LEU A 691 13.40 -2.68 29.07
C LEU A 691 14.72 -2.04 28.67
N LEU A 692 15.69 -2.17 29.57
CA LEU A 692 17.03 -1.62 29.39
C LEU A 692 18.07 -2.74 29.31
N PHE A 693 19.25 -2.37 28.84
CA PHE A 693 20.44 -3.22 28.83
C PHE A 693 21.49 -2.68 29.78
N VAL A 694 21.93 -3.50 30.73
CA VAL A 694 23.19 -3.25 31.44
C VAL A 694 24.28 -3.97 30.69
N LEU A 695 25.29 -3.25 30.22
CA LEU A 695 26.42 -3.79 29.49
C LEU A 695 27.71 -3.65 30.29
N TRP A 696 28.44 -4.74 30.45
CA TRP A 696 29.78 -4.78 31.01
C TRP A 696 30.80 -5.10 29.92
N VAL A 697 31.74 -4.20 29.69
CA VAL A 697 32.79 -4.30 28.67
C VAL A 697 34.13 -4.49 29.38
N PRO A 698 34.62 -5.73 29.53
CA PRO A 698 35.92 -5.96 30.17
C PRO A 698 37.04 -5.43 29.27
N ALA A 699 38.15 -5.03 29.89
CA ALA A 699 39.40 -4.69 29.21
C ALA A 699 40.11 -5.98 28.73
N LEU A 700 39.40 -6.77 27.94
CA LEU A 700 39.82 -8.02 27.35
C LEU A 700 39.48 -7.98 25.85
N GLU A 701 40.30 -8.62 25.04
CA GLU A 701 40.08 -8.78 23.61
C GLU A 701 39.94 -10.26 23.30
N LEU A 702 38.89 -10.61 22.55
CA LEU A 702 38.67 -11.97 22.11
C LEU A 702 38.38 -11.98 20.63
N GLU A 703 39.31 -12.55 19.85
CA GLU A 703 39.14 -12.65 18.40
C GLU A 703 37.95 -13.55 18.05
N THR A 704 37.06 -13.06 17.18
CA THR A 704 35.87 -13.78 16.72
C THR A 704 36.23 -15.16 16.16
N ARG A 705 37.32 -15.26 15.38
CA ARG A 705 37.78 -16.54 14.80
C ARG A 705 38.14 -17.56 15.88
N PHE A 706 38.88 -17.13 16.91
CA PHE A 706 39.25 -18.00 18.02
C PHE A 706 38.03 -18.40 18.85
N ALA A 707 37.15 -17.46 19.20
CA ALA A 707 35.91 -17.73 19.93
C ALA A 707 34.92 -18.65 19.17
N ARG A 708 34.99 -18.71 17.84
CA ARG A 708 34.25 -19.69 17.04
C ARG A 708 34.93 -21.06 17.02
N SER A 709 36.26 -21.11 17.06
CA SER A 709 37.02 -22.37 17.01
C SER A 709 36.77 -23.31 18.20
N VAL A 710 36.30 -22.78 19.33
CA VAL A 710 35.97 -23.57 20.54
C VAL A 710 34.57 -24.19 20.50
N LEU A 711 33.74 -23.83 19.51
CA LEU A 711 32.39 -24.37 19.38
C LEU A 711 32.43 -25.80 18.85
N PRO A 712 31.53 -26.69 19.31
CA PRO A 712 31.47 -28.05 18.80
C PRO A 712 31.04 -28.05 17.33
N ARG A 713 31.60 -28.99 16.55
CA ARG A 713 31.22 -29.16 15.13
C ARG A 713 29.86 -29.86 14.96
N GLU A 714 29.47 -30.65 15.95
CA GLU A 714 28.23 -31.40 15.98
C GLU A 714 27.52 -31.16 17.32
N LEU A 715 26.21 -30.96 17.28
CA LEU A 715 25.39 -30.78 18.48
C LEU A 715 24.58 -32.06 18.74
N PRO A 716 24.57 -32.58 19.97
CA PRO A 716 23.64 -33.64 20.35
C PRO A 716 22.20 -33.23 20.07
N LEU A 717 21.38 -34.18 19.59
CA LEU A 717 19.97 -33.91 19.27
C LEU A 717 19.18 -33.26 20.43
N PRO A 718 19.35 -33.67 21.71
CA PRO A 718 18.68 -33.00 22.83
C PRO A 718 19.04 -31.52 22.96
N ASP A 719 20.31 -31.17 22.74
CA ASP A 719 20.80 -29.80 22.85
C ASP A 719 20.28 -28.94 21.68
N ALA A 720 20.23 -29.51 20.47
CA ALA A 720 19.64 -28.87 19.31
C ALA A 720 18.14 -28.61 19.48
N ILE A 721 17.39 -29.56 20.05
CA ILE A 721 15.96 -29.39 20.36
C ILE A 721 15.78 -28.34 21.45
N ALA A 722 16.57 -28.39 22.53
CA ALA A 722 16.49 -27.43 23.62
C ALA A 722 16.79 -26.00 23.15
N TRP A 723 17.78 -25.84 22.28
CA TRP A 723 18.09 -24.56 21.62
C TRP A 723 16.91 -24.07 20.77
N ALA A 724 16.35 -24.93 19.91
CA ALA A 724 15.21 -24.57 19.05
C ALA A 724 13.96 -24.18 19.87
N GLN A 725 13.67 -24.91 20.95
CA GLN A 725 12.61 -24.57 21.89
C GLN A 725 12.85 -23.21 22.56
N ASN A 726 14.08 -22.96 23.00
CA ASN A 726 14.43 -21.70 23.65
C ASN A 726 14.33 -20.50 22.70
N LEU A 727 14.77 -20.65 21.44
CA LEU A 727 14.65 -19.61 20.41
C LEU A 727 13.18 -19.36 20.04
N ALA A 728 12.39 -20.40 19.80
CA ALA A 728 10.97 -20.27 19.48
C ALA A 728 10.20 -19.59 20.62
N ALA A 729 10.47 -20.00 21.88
CA ALA A 729 9.86 -19.40 23.06
C ALA A 729 10.33 -17.96 23.28
N LEU A 730 11.59 -17.62 23.01
CA LEU A 730 12.10 -16.24 23.06
C LEU A 730 11.37 -15.34 22.05
N ILE A 731 11.25 -15.78 20.80
CA ILE A 731 10.55 -15.04 19.74
C ILE A 731 9.07 -14.85 20.12
N HIS A 732 8.43 -15.91 20.64
CA HIS A 732 7.05 -15.82 21.13
C HIS A 732 6.93 -14.80 22.27
N ALA A 733 7.80 -14.89 23.28
CA ALA A 733 7.80 -14.00 24.44
C ALA A 733 7.96 -12.53 24.06
N LEU A 734 8.81 -12.24 23.06
CA LEU A 734 8.98 -10.88 22.53
C LEU A 734 7.69 -10.37 21.85
N HIS A 735 7.00 -11.23 21.10
CA HIS A 735 5.76 -10.85 20.41
C HIS A 735 4.53 -10.76 21.33
N THR A 736 4.50 -11.51 22.43
CA THR A 736 3.40 -11.49 23.41
C THR A 736 3.67 -10.63 24.63
N ASP A 737 4.87 -10.03 24.71
CA ASP A 737 5.37 -9.33 25.90
C ASP A 737 5.27 -10.18 27.19
N ASP A 738 5.55 -11.48 27.09
CA ASP A 738 5.51 -12.39 28.25
C ASP A 738 6.82 -12.30 29.04
N ARG A 739 6.81 -11.50 30.11
CA ARG A 739 7.98 -11.27 30.99
C ARG A 739 8.48 -12.52 31.69
N HIS A 740 7.58 -13.42 32.05
CA HIS A 740 7.98 -14.67 32.70
C HIS A 740 8.72 -15.54 31.69
N LEU A 741 8.20 -15.66 30.47
CA LEU A 741 8.83 -16.44 29.41
C LEU A 741 10.15 -15.81 28.93
N LEU A 742 10.23 -14.47 28.84
CA LEU A 742 11.49 -13.76 28.58
C LEU A 742 12.56 -14.16 29.61
N ARG A 743 12.20 -14.19 30.90
CA ARG A 743 13.14 -14.56 31.97
C ARG A 743 13.71 -15.97 31.83
N VAL A 744 12.91 -16.90 31.31
CA VAL A 744 13.33 -18.30 31.11
C VAL A 744 14.14 -18.47 29.83
N THR A 745 13.94 -17.61 28.83
CA THR A 745 14.45 -17.80 27.47
C THR A 745 15.65 -16.91 27.12
N LEU A 746 15.93 -15.85 27.89
CA LEU A 746 17.11 -14.98 27.76
C LEU A 746 18.40 -15.66 28.25
N ARG A 747 18.74 -16.78 27.62
CA ARG A 747 19.95 -17.58 27.86
C ARG A 747 20.46 -18.12 26.54
N ASP A 748 21.78 -18.28 26.44
CA ASP A 748 22.41 -18.97 25.32
C ASP A 748 22.76 -20.41 25.72
N ALA A 749 22.03 -21.37 25.15
CA ALA A 749 22.25 -22.79 25.40
C ALA A 749 23.31 -23.41 24.47
N LEU A 750 23.77 -22.69 23.45
CA LEU A 750 24.57 -23.23 22.35
C LEU A 750 26.02 -22.74 22.40
N ALA A 751 26.27 -21.43 22.41
CA ALA A 751 27.64 -20.91 22.32
C ALA A 751 28.25 -20.57 23.69
N GLU A 752 27.46 -19.99 24.60
CA GLU A 752 27.91 -19.63 25.95
C GLU A 752 28.53 -20.79 26.75
N PRO A 753 28.01 -22.04 26.76
CA PRO A 753 28.62 -23.14 27.52
C PRO A 753 30.09 -23.39 27.16
N HIS A 754 30.44 -23.21 25.88
CA HIS A 754 31.79 -23.41 25.35
C HIS A 754 32.65 -22.15 25.45
N ARG A 755 32.05 -20.96 25.34
CA ARG A 755 32.75 -19.67 25.36
C ARG A 755 32.97 -19.10 26.75
N ALA A 756 32.17 -19.49 27.74
CA ALA A 756 32.24 -18.96 29.10
C ALA A 756 33.65 -19.03 29.72
N ALA A 757 34.41 -20.10 29.43
CA ALA A 757 35.77 -20.25 29.95
C ALA A 757 36.79 -19.28 29.33
N LEU A 758 36.48 -18.68 28.17
CA LEU A 758 37.33 -17.70 27.50
C LEU A 758 37.26 -16.31 28.15
N VAL A 759 36.26 -16.09 29.01
CA VAL A 759 35.99 -14.80 29.66
C VAL A 759 36.10 -14.97 31.18
N PRO A 760 37.28 -14.70 31.78
CA PRO A 760 37.50 -14.87 33.22
C PRO A 760 36.48 -14.08 34.04
N GLY A 761 35.83 -14.71 35.03
CA GLY A 761 34.84 -14.03 35.88
C GLY A 761 33.42 -13.97 35.30
N PHE A 762 33.19 -14.43 34.07
CA PHE A 762 31.87 -14.36 33.43
C PHE A 762 30.76 -15.04 34.24
N ARG A 763 31.00 -16.25 34.75
CA ARG A 763 29.98 -17.02 35.49
C ARG A 763 29.66 -16.41 36.85
N GLU A 764 30.61 -15.73 37.46
CA GLU A 764 30.41 -14.96 38.70
C GLU A 764 29.51 -13.76 38.44
N VAL A 765 29.78 -13.02 37.37
CA VAL A 765 29.00 -11.84 36.95
C VAL A 765 27.59 -12.23 36.54
N GLN A 766 27.43 -13.29 35.75
CA GLN A 766 26.13 -13.80 35.33
C GLN A 766 25.27 -14.18 36.55
N ARG A 767 25.85 -14.91 37.51
CA ARG A 767 25.16 -15.27 38.76
C ARG A 767 24.80 -14.04 39.58
N ALA A 768 25.70 -13.07 39.70
CA ALA A 768 25.46 -11.84 40.45
C ALA A 768 24.31 -11.01 39.83
N ALA A 769 24.29 -10.86 38.50
CA ALA A 769 23.26 -10.12 37.78
C ALA A 769 21.88 -10.79 37.91
N LEU A 770 21.81 -12.11 37.73
CA LEU A 770 20.57 -12.87 37.87
C LEU A 770 20.04 -12.85 39.31
N ALA A 771 20.92 -12.98 40.31
CA ALA A 771 20.55 -12.88 41.71
C ALA A 771 20.06 -11.47 42.10
N ALA A 772 20.56 -10.44 41.43
CA ALA A 772 20.12 -9.05 41.58
C ALA A 772 18.83 -8.72 40.81
N GLY A 773 18.24 -9.67 40.07
CA GLY A 773 16.93 -9.52 39.43
C GLY A 773 16.95 -9.27 37.93
N ALA A 774 18.08 -9.47 37.24
CA ALA A 774 18.12 -9.41 35.77
C ALA A 774 17.15 -10.43 35.14
N LEU A 775 16.46 -10.04 34.06
CA LEU A 775 15.61 -10.94 33.28
C LEU A 775 16.45 -11.99 32.55
N GLY A 776 17.64 -11.62 32.10
CA GLY A 776 18.63 -12.54 31.56
C GLY A 776 20.01 -11.88 31.55
N CYS A 777 21.06 -12.70 31.49
CA CYS A 777 22.45 -12.22 31.44
C CYS A 777 23.30 -13.21 30.65
N THR A 778 23.97 -12.75 29.60
CA THR A 778 24.72 -13.58 28.64
C THR A 778 25.87 -12.81 28.00
N LEU A 779 26.75 -13.52 27.31
CA LEU A 779 27.80 -12.94 26.46
C LEU A 779 27.20 -12.21 25.26
N SER A 780 27.88 -11.16 24.80
CA SER A 780 27.58 -10.45 23.56
C SER A 780 28.41 -11.00 22.39
N GLY A 781 27.76 -11.70 21.48
CA GLY A 781 28.37 -12.21 20.26
C GLY A 781 29.53 -13.17 20.54
N ALA A 782 30.65 -12.92 19.88
CA ALA A 782 31.90 -13.68 20.04
C ALA A 782 32.96 -12.95 20.89
N GLY A 783 32.62 -11.79 21.45
CA GLY A 783 33.54 -10.99 22.26
C GLY A 783 33.32 -11.20 23.76
N PRO A 784 34.14 -10.53 24.60
CA PRO A 784 34.08 -10.71 26.04
C PRO A 784 33.06 -9.81 26.76
N ALA A 785 32.38 -8.89 26.06
CA ALA A 785 31.31 -8.10 26.64
C ALA A 785 30.15 -8.99 27.13
N VAL A 786 29.54 -8.58 28.24
CA VAL A 786 28.41 -9.26 28.88
C VAL A 786 27.26 -8.28 28.97
N PHE A 787 26.07 -8.68 28.58
CA PHE A 787 24.87 -7.86 28.73
C PHE A 787 23.82 -8.55 29.60
N ALA A 788 23.06 -7.74 30.32
CA ALA A 788 21.85 -8.15 31.02
C ALA A 788 20.65 -7.32 30.55
N VAL A 789 19.51 -7.99 30.40
CA VAL A 789 18.21 -7.32 30.17
C VAL A 789 17.57 -7.05 31.52
N VAL A 790 17.17 -5.81 31.77
CA VAL A 790 16.75 -5.35 33.09
C VAL A 790 15.51 -4.48 33.00
N GLU A 791 14.70 -4.52 34.05
CA GLU A 791 13.69 -3.50 34.32
C GLU A 791 14.39 -2.22 34.83
N PRO A 792 13.90 -1.02 34.50
CA PRO A 792 14.54 0.26 34.88
C PRO A 792 14.85 0.39 36.36
N GLU A 793 13.95 -0.07 37.23
CA GLU A 793 14.06 0.08 38.69
C GLU A 793 15.20 -0.76 39.29
N ALA A 794 15.57 -1.85 38.62
CA ALA A 794 16.63 -2.76 39.08
C ALA A 794 17.98 -2.49 38.40
N ALA A 795 18.01 -1.62 37.37
CA ALA A 795 19.17 -1.44 36.49
C ALA A 795 20.46 -1.08 37.24
N GLU A 796 20.41 -0.12 38.16
CA GLU A 796 21.57 0.32 38.95
C GLU A 796 22.11 -0.77 39.87
N THR A 797 21.20 -1.46 40.57
CA THR A 797 21.54 -2.53 41.50
C THR A 797 22.21 -3.69 40.77
N ILE A 798 21.66 -4.07 39.62
CA ILE A 798 22.21 -5.11 38.76
C ILE A 798 23.59 -4.69 38.23
N ALA A 799 23.73 -3.46 37.71
CA ALA A 799 24.99 -2.92 37.23
C ALA A 799 26.10 -2.97 38.30
N ALA A 800 25.79 -2.55 39.52
CA ALA A 800 26.71 -2.56 40.65
C ALA A 800 27.10 -3.99 41.08
N ALA A 801 26.13 -4.92 41.10
CA ALA A 801 26.39 -6.33 41.44
C ALA A 801 27.35 -6.98 40.43
N GLY A 802 27.13 -6.77 39.13
CA GLY A 802 28.04 -7.26 38.09
C GLY A 802 29.42 -6.61 38.17
N LEU A 803 29.50 -5.31 38.46
CA LEU A 803 30.77 -4.60 38.62
C LEU A 803 31.58 -5.14 39.80
N ALA A 804 30.92 -5.44 40.93
CA ALA A 804 31.56 -6.03 42.09
C ALA A 804 32.09 -7.44 41.78
N ALA A 805 31.33 -8.26 41.05
CA ALA A 805 31.76 -9.58 40.63
C ALA A 805 32.99 -9.54 39.69
N TRP A 806 32.99 -8.62 38.72
CA TRP A 806 34.15 -8.39 37.85
C TRP A 806 35.40 -7.95 38.62
N ARG A 807 35.26 -7.04 39.58
CA ARG A 807 36.35 -6.60 40.46
C ARG A 807 36.91 -7.76 41.28
N ALA A 808 36.04 -8.62 41.81
CA ALA A 808 36.45 -9.81 42.55
C ALA A 808 37.21 -10.82 41.66
N ALA A 809 36.88 -10.88 40.36
CA ALA A 809 37.60 -11.67 39.37
C ALA A 809 38.93 -11.03 38.91
N GLY A 810 39.27 -9.82 39.38
CA GLY A 810 40.51 -9.13 39.03
C GLY A 810 40.55 -8.57 37.61
N VAL A 811 39.40 -8.40 36.95
CA VAL A 811 39.30 -7.90 35.57
C VAL A 811 38.79 -6.46 35.58
N ALA A 812 39.53 -5.56 34.93
CA ALA A 812 39.08 -4.19 34.72
C ALA A 812 37.89 -4.19 33.73
N VAL A 813 36.80 -3.50 34.09
CA VAL A 813 35.56 -3.51 33.32
C VAL A 813 34.91 -2.14 33.33
N GLU A 814 34.28 -1.78 32.21
CA GLU A 814 33.37 -0.64 32.11
C GLU A 814 31.93 -1.15 32.17
N ALA A 815 31.04 -0.45 32.89
CA ALA A 815 29.62 -0.72 32.90
C ALA A 815 28.84 0.44 32.25
N ARG A 816 27.82 0.14 31.47
CA ARG A 816 26.98 1.14 30.80
C ARG A 816 25.53 0.71 30.74
N LEU A 817 24.62 1.65 30.96
CA LEU A 817 23.19 1.44 30.74
C LEU A 817 22.83 1.90 29.33
N CYS A 818 22.07 1.07 28.62
CA CYS A 818 21.69 1.30 27.23
C CYS A 818 20.21 1.02 27.02
N ARG A 819 19.62 1.70 26.05
CA ARG A 819 18.33 1.34 25.46
C ARG A 819 18.55 0.79 24.06
N LEU A 820 17.50 0.25 23.46
CA LEU A 820 17.52 -0.16 22.06
C LEU A 820 17.64 1.07 21.14
N ASP A 821 18.65 1.12 20.27
CA ASP A 821 18.71 2.10 19.16
C ASP A 821 17.83 1.56 18.04
N ARG A 822 16.74 2.25 17.70
CA ARG A 822 15.78 1.82 16.66
C ARG A 822 16.12 2.31 15.25
N GLU A 823 17.05 3.24 15.13
CA GLU A 823 17.38 3.91 13.87
C GLU A 823 18.52 3.19 13.13
N GLY A 824 19.50 2.65 13.86
CA GLY A 824 20.67 2.04 13.23
C GLY A 824 21.59 3.07 12.59
N ALA A 825 22.17 2.72 11.45
CA ALA A 825 23.13 3.58 10.76
C ALA A 825 22.43 4.73 10.03
N ARG A 826 22.95 5.95 10.17
CA ARG A 826 22.28 7.18 9.70
C ARG A 826 23.26 8.30 9.37
N ARG A 827 22.87 9.18 8.44
CA ARG A 827 23.62 10.39 8.10
C ARG A 827 23.58 11.40 9.25
N LEU A 828 24.71 12.07 9.50
CA LEU A 828 24.79 13.22 10.41
C LEU A 828 24.84 14.54 9.61
N GLU A 829 24.13 15.57 10.08
CA GLU A 829 24.10 16.89 9.43
C GLU A 829 25.41 17.67 9.64
N SER A 830 26.04 17.54 10.81
CA SER A 830 27.45 17.85 11.07
C SER A 830 27.89 17.19 12.40
N LEU A 831 29.17 16.83 12.54
CA LEU A 831 29.70 16.29 13.80
C LEU A 831 29.63 17.32 14.95
N GLU A 832 29.66 18.62 14.64
CA GLU A 832 29.51 19.71 15.63
C GLU A 832 28.05 19.88 16.09
N ASN A 833 27.07 19.78 15.20
CA ASN A 833 25.64 19.85 15.57
C ASN A 833 25.17 18.57 16.30
N ALA A 834 25.84 17.44 16.07
CA ALA A 834 25.63 16.23 16.84
C ALA A 834 26.09 16.37 18.30
N ARG A 835 27.17 17.15 18.56
CA ARG A 835 27.63 17.50 19.91
C ARG A 835 26.57 18.31 20.67
N GLU A 836 25.98 19.33 20.03
CA GLU A 836 24.93 20.17 20.63
C GLU A 836 23.66 19.37 20.95
N ARG A 837 23.26 18.43 20.09
CA ARG A 837 22.08 17.57 20.34
C ARG A 837 22.31 16.57 21.47
N ALA A 838 23.49 15.96 21.57
CA ALA A 838 23.81 15.04 22.66
C ALA A 838 23.78 15.73 24.04
N GLU A 839 24.24 16.98 24.13
CA GLU A 839 24.18 17.78 25.36
C GLU A 839 22.75 18.19 25.75
N SER A 840 21.86 18.37 24.76
CA SER A 840 20.45 18.69 25.00
C SER A 840 19.63 17.50 25.53
N SER A 841 20.00 16.27 25.14
CA SER A 841 19.31 15.04 25.55
C SER A 841 19.79 14.47 26.90
N SER A 842 20.84 15.06 27.49
CA SER A 842 21.34 14.73 28.84
C SER A 842 20.83 15.66 29.95
N ARG A 843 19.95 16.62 29.61
CA ARG A 843 19.17 17.44 30.55
C ARG A 843 17.75 16.92 30.60
#